data_AF-A0A2N0WQC2-F1
#
_entry.id   AF-A0A2N0WQC2-F1
#
_cell.length_a   1.000
_cell.length_b   1.000
_cell.length_c   1.000
_cell.angle_alpha   90.00
_cell.angle_beta   90.00
_cell.angle_gamma   90.00
#
_symmetry.space_group_name_H-M   'P 1'
#
loop_
_entity.id
_entity.type
_entity.pdbx_description
1 polymer ?
#
loop_
_entity_poly.entity_id
_entity_poly.type
_entity_poly.pdbx_seq_one_letter_code
_entity_poly.pdbx_strand_id
1 'polypeptide(L)'
;MKFTSVSLALLLAFSASNTAFATEDKKSKKEKKEETIASLIKDKTATTGLFDFYQDKKTGETLMLIEEKQLDTPFLYFAHTVDGLSDAGHFRGGYRENKIIELRRYFNRIDIITKTPRYKFDESNPISRASEANISEAVLASLKIKKEENGQIAVNVDKLFLSEALHKVSPWNNPNDKFAKKRFKVGKLNSKKSRILNKRAYDNNVDVVVDYVFNNPNPSVRGSGAVSDPRSTSVKVQHSFVELPNTGFKPRYDDARIGYFTHQYDEMTSSKWAPYQDVIKRWNLVKKDPTAELSEPVEPIVWWIENTTPHEWRKTIEEATLSWNIAFEKAGFKNAIQVKTQPDDATWDAGDINYNVLRWTASPRPRFGGYGPSLANPLTGEMIGSDIMLEFVFMKNRWIFDNLYSQGASSLSHQNEALSNTTLNCSAGHELQQGLMLGHAMANSNEIEKKALLDEGLRMLILHEVGHTLGLNHNMKASILWDEKDIHNKALTKGALTGSVMDYTPVNVAPIGVAQGDYFQTAPGPYDIWAIEYGYSTALDNADDEKQRLDAILSRSNEKGHAFGNDADDMRAPGRHIDPRIMIGDMSSNPVAYATDRMGLINHIFGELKQKTLKEGGSHQPLLITANSLYGQYKKQAEVISRQIGGVYIERDFVSKDSDTKPYTPVPASIQQEAMQALAENVFAADALSAMHPLFNYMQHQRRGFNHMGRNEDPRAHDMVLNMQKSVLTQLLHPRVLKRVSDTSLYGNTYTLTNVLSDLTDAIFDDSKESSQSQNLQVEYVKRLIAISGLARSSSYDNLAKAAALGQLNNILDEVSGMGFTKGATTKAHHAYISQMITKVTKV
;
A
#
# COMPACT_ATOMS: atom_id res chain seq x y z
N MET A 1 -14.08 -48.80 15.64
CA MET A 1 -14.27 -50.19 15.14
C MET A 1 -14.79 -50.07 13.70
N LYS A 2 -14.30 -50.77 12.65
CA LYS A 2 -14.16 -52.23 12.42
C LYS A 2 -15.52 -52.95 12.53
N PHE A 3 -16.00 -53.84 11.65
CA PHE A 3 -15.63 -54.40 10.31
C PHE A 3 -16.90 -55.14 9.76
N THR A 4 -17.08 -55.74 8.57
CA THR A 4 -16.35 -56.06 7.29
C THR A 4 -17.45 -56.33 6.21
N SER A 5 -17.37 -55.93 4.93
CA SER A 5 -16.66 -56.57 3.78
C SER A 5 -17.16 -57.96 3.33
N VAL A 6 -17.60 -58.08 2.06
CA VAL A 6 -17.68 -59.33 1.24
C VAL A 6 -17.44 -58.98 -0.25
N SER A 7 -16.86 -59.91 -1.02
CA SER A 7 -16.48 -59.81 -2.46
C SER A 7 -16.96 -61.08 -3.22
N LEU A 8 -16.78 -61.31 -4.53
CA LEU A 8 -15.94 -60.69 -5.59
C LEU A 8 -16.66 -60.76 -6.97
N ALA A 9 -15.98 -61.13 -8.07
CA ALA A 9 -16.49 -61.22 -9.45
C ALA A 9 -15.69 -62.26 -10.27
N LEU A 10 -16.14 -62.62 -11.48
CA LEU A 10 -15.26 -63.01 -12.60
C LEU A 10 -15.95 -62.90 -13.99
N LEU A 11 -15.18 -63.01 -15.06
CA LEU A 11 -15.57 -62.81 -16.47
C LEU A 11 -15.81 -64.14 -17.20
N LEU A 12 -16.51 -64.09 -18.35
CA LEU A 12 -15.94 -64.50 -19.66
C LEU A 12 -16.84 -64.03 -20.82
N ALA A 13 -16.33 -64.09 -22.05
CA ALA A 13 -16.95 -63.49 -23.25
C ALA A 13 -17.25 -64.54 -24.34
N PHE A 14 -18.22 -64.23 -25.22
CA PHE A 14 -18.31 -64.83 -26.55
C PHE A 14 -18.97 -63.87 -27.55
N SER A 15 -18.59 -63.98 -28.83
CA SER A 15 -18.97 -63.09 -29.92
C SER A 15 -19.88 -63.77 -30.95
N ALA A 16 -20.94 -63.11 -31.41
CA ALA A 16 -21.75 -63.58 -32.53
C ALA A 16 -22.25 -62.43 -33.44
N SER A 17 -21.78 -62.49 -34.68
CA SER A 17 -22.20 -61.83 -35.92
C SER A 17 -23.61 -61.21 -35.98
N ASN A 18 -23.67 -59.90 -36.27
CA ASN A 18 -24.85 -59.30 -36.93
C ASN A 18 -24.80 -59.60 -38.44
N THR A 19 -25.84 -60.21 -38.99
CA THR A 19 -26.08 -60.26 -40.44
C THR A 19 -26.79 -58.99 -40.91
N ALA A 20 -26.45 -58.52 -42.11
CA ALA A 20 -27.03 -57.30 -42.65
C ALA A 20 -28.37 -57.55 -43.36
N PHE A 21 -29.32 -56.64 -43.16
CA PHE A 21 -30.32 -56.30 -44.18
C PHE A 21 -30.14 -54.83 -44.55
N ALA A 22 -29.82 -54.58 -45.81
CA ALA A 22 -29.70 -53.23 -46.34
C ALA A 22 -31.02 -52.80 -46.98
N THR A 23 -31.50 -51.61 -46.64
CA THR A 23 -32.48 -50.86 -47.44
C THR A 23 -31.80 -49.57 -47.89
N GLU A 24 -31.62 -49.41 -49.21
CA GLU A 24 -31.10 -48.16 -49.78
C GLU A 24 -32.15 -47.06 -49.64
N ASP A 25 -31.87 -46.04 -48.82
CA ASP A 25 -32.64 -44.79 -48.83
C ASP A 25 -31.73 -43.64 -49.30
N LYS A 26 -31.83 -43.31 -50.60
CA LYS A 26 -30.92 -42.40 -51.32
C LYS A 26 -31.13 -40.92 -50.94
N LYS A 27 -30.73 -40.54 -49.73
CA LYS A 27 -30.56 -39.13 -49.38
C LYS A 27 -29.29 -38.58 -50.02
N SER A 28 -29.46 -37.58 -50.88
CA SER A 28 -28.38 -36.92 -51.58
C SER A 28 -27.37 -36.31 -50.61
N LYS A 29 -26.09 -36.66 -50.79
CA LYS A 29 -25.00 -35.85 -50.22
C LYS A 29 -25.05 -34.49 -50.90
N LYS A 30 -25.63 -33.48 -50.24
CA LYS A 30 -25.18 -32.10 -50.45
C LYS A 30 -23.69 -32.10 -50.12
N GLU A 31 -22.86 -31.71 -51.07
CA GLU A 31 -21.49 -31.34 -50.78
C GLU A 31 -21.52 -30.25 -49.72
N LYS A 32 -20.92 -30.51 -48.56
CA LYS A 32 -20.57 -29.43 -47.65
C LYS A 32 -19.49 -28.64 -48.37
N LYS A 33 -19.81 -27.44 -48.86
CA LYS A 33 -18.76 -26.44 -49.11
C LYS A 33 -17.91 -26.37 -47.86
N GLU A 34 -16.61 -26.54 -48.00
CA GLU A 34 -15.72 -26.39 -46.87
C GLU A 34 -15.78 -24.95 -46.36
N GLU A 35 -15.94 -24.82 -45.05
CA GLU A 35 -15.94 -23.55 -44.37
C GLU A 35 -14.48 -23.04 -44.37
N THR A 36 -14.23 -21.91 -45.03
CA THR A 36 -12.92 -21.24 -45.09
C THR A 36 -12.83 -20.14 -44.06
N ILE A 37 -11.62 -19.72 -43.65
CA ILE A 37 -11.44 -18.57 -42.75
C ILE A 37 -12.09 -17.31 -43.35
N ALA A 38 -11.91 -17.08 -44.67
CA ALA A 38 -12.58 -16.00 -45.39
C ALA A 38 -14.12 -16.05 -45.30
N SER A 39 -14.73 -17.24 -45.22
CA SER A 39 -16.18 -17.40 -45.00
C SER A 39 -16.59 -17.20 -43.54
N LEU A 40 -15.72 -17.54 -42.58
CA LEU A 40 -15.96 -17.36 -41.13
C LEU A 40 -15.88 -15.90 -40.70
N ILE A 41 -14.99 -15.11 -41.29
CA ILE A 41 -14.79 -13.69 -40.94
C ILE A 41 -15.72 -12.74 -41.69
N LYS A 42 -16.44 -13.22 -42.71
CA LYS A 42 -17.29 -12.40 -43.58
C LYS A 42 -18.39 -11.69 -42.78
N ASP A 43 -18.67 -10.43 -43.15
CA ASP A 43 -19.72 -9.56 -42.61
C ASP A 43 -19.59 -9.22 -41.10
N LYS A 44 -18.50 -9.64 -40.45
CA LYS A 44 -18.12 -9.31 -39.06
C LYS A 44 -17.38 -7.97 -38.97
N THR A 45 -17.34 -7.38 -37.78
CA THR A 45 -16.48 -6.21 -37.51
C THR A 45 -15.06 -6.70 -37.22
N ALA A 46 -14.09 -6.28 -38.04
CA ALA A 46 -12.68 -6.56 -37.83
C ALA A 46 -12.04 -5.60 -36.81
N THR A 47 -10.95 -6.04 -36.19
CA THR A 47 -10.03 -5.23 -35.38
C THR A 47 -8.65 -5.88 -35.52
N THR A 48 -7.67 -5.17 -36.08
CA THR A 48 -6.42 -5.76 -36.60
C THR A 48 -5.18 -5.15 -35.96
N GLY A 49 -4.16 -5.96 -35.71
CA GLY A 49 -2.92 -5.59 -35.00
C GLY A 49 -2.24 -6.85 -34.47
N LEU A 50 -1.66 -6.82 -33.25
CA LEU A 50 -0.96 -7.98 -32.67
C LEU A 50 -1.76 -9.31 -32.73
N PHE A 51 -3.09 -9.27 -32.53
CA PHE A 51 -3.98 -10.37 -32.87
C PHE A 51 -5.22 -9.84 -33.58
N ASP A 52 -5.61 -10.47 -34.68
CA ASP A 52 -6.79 -10.08 -35.47
C ASP A 52 -8.08 -10.65 -34.87
N PHE A 53 -9.05 -9.78 -34.58
CA PHE A 53 -10.36 -10.15 -34.03
C PHE A 53 -11.50 -9.84 -35.01
N TYR A 54 -12.45 -10.77 -35.12
CA TYR A 54 -13.64 -10.64 -35.97
C TYR A 54 -14.91 -10.93 -35.16
N GLN A 55 -15.70 -9.88 -34.91
CA GLN A 55 -16.88 -9.96 -34.06
C GLN A 55 -18.20 -9.91 -34.84
N ASP A 56 -19.11 -10.83 -34.52
CA ASP A 56 -20.44 -10.89 -35.11
C ASP A 56 -21.35 -9.76 -34.63
N LYS A 57 -21.93 -9.01 -35.58
CA LYS A 57 -22.83 -7.88 -35.28
C LYS A 57 -24.20 -8.29 -34.74
N LYS A 58 -24.58 -9.58 -34.81
CA LYS A 58 -25.88 -10.10 -34.35
C LYS A 58 -25.77 -10.96 -33.09
N THR A 59 -24.76 -11.83 -33.01
CA THR A 59 -24.57 -12.74 -31.88
C THR A 59 -23.56 -12.25 -30.85
N GLY A 60 -22.68 -11.31 -31.22
CA GLY A 60 -21.52 -10.90 -30.42
C GLY A 60 -20.36 -11.91 -30.42
N GLU A 61 -20.51 -13.07 -31.08
CA GLU A 61 -19.46 -14.11 -31.17
C GLU A 61 -18.18 -13.51 -31.74
N THR A 62 -17.11 -13.62 -30.97
CA THR A 62 -15.79 -13.09 -31.33
C THR A 62 -14.86 -14.24 -31.70
N LEU A 63 -14.39 -14.20 -32.95
CA LEU A 63 -13.26 -14.99 -33.42
C LEU A 63 -11.96 -14.21 -33.21
N MET A 64 -10.88 -14.93 -32.96
CA MET A 64 -9.50 -14.44 -33.01
C MET A 64 -8.75 -15.31 -34.03
N LEU A 65 -7.94 -14.68 -34.87
CA LEU A 65 -6.95 -15.39 -35.68
C LEU A 65 -5.61 -15.38 -34.96
N ILE A 66 -4.91 -16.51 -35.04
CA ILE A 66 -3.54 -16.69 -34.56
C ILE A 66 -2.71 -17.09 -35.78
N GLU A 67 -1.61 -16.39 -36.04
CA GLU A 67 -0.65 -16.80 -37.06
C GLU A 67 0.28 -17.88 -36.49
N GLU A 68 0.68 -18.88 -37.29
CA GLU A 68 1.44 -20.03 -36.78
C GLU A 68 2.78 -19.65 -36.11
N LYS A 69 3.42 -18.56 -36.55
CA LYS A 69 4.61 -17.96 -35.90
C LYS A 69 4.37 -17.37 -34.49
N GLN A 70 3.11 -17.23 -34.06
CA GLN A 70 2.74 -16.73 -32.72
C GLN A 70 2.50 -17.87 -31.73
N LEU A 71 2.54 -19.13 -32.19
CA LEU A 71 2.53 -20.28 -31.31
C LEU A 71 3.87 -20.40 -30.57
N ASP A 72 3.81 -20.97 -29.37
CA ASP A 72 4.96 -21.25 -28.49
C ASP A 72 5.86 -20.01 -28.21
N THR A 73 5.31 -18.83 -28.45
CA THR A 73 5.94 -17.50 -28.29
C THR A 73 5.41 -16.85 -27.01
N PRO A 74 6.27 -16.28 -26.15
CA PRO A 74 5.84 -15.65 -24.90
C PRO A 74 5.34 -14.21 -25.13
N PHE A 75 4.14 -13.92 -24.63
CA PHE A 75 3.55 -12.59 -24.58
C PHE A 75 3.37 -12.13 -23.13
N LEU A 76 3.45 -10.83 -22.87
CA LEU A 76 3.05 -10.26 -21.59
C LEU A 76 1.52 -10.08 -21.58
N TYR A 77 0.86 -10.84 -20.71
CA TYR A 77 -0.53 -10.57 -20.36
C TYR A 77 -0.60 -9.57 -19.22
N PHE A 78 -1.48 -8.57 -19.33
CA PHE A 78 -1.75 -7.58 -18.29
C PHE A 78 -3.25 -7.30 -18.15
N ALA A 79 -3.75 -7.37 -16.92
CA ALA A 79 -5.11 -6.99 -16.55
C ALA A 79 -5.15 -5.67 -15.77
N HIS A 80 -6.02 -4.74 -16.20
CA HIS A 80 -6.33 -3.52 -15.44
C HIS A 80 -7.84 -3.28 -15.34
N THR A 81 -8.27 -2.59 -14.28
CA THR A 81 -9.69 -2.22 -14.09
C THR A 81 -9.99 -0.91 -14.80
N VAL A 82 -10.74 -0.95 -15.90
CA VAL A 82 -11.21 0.27 -16.57
C VAL A 82 -12.17 1.04 -15.67
N ASP A 83 -13.08 0.33 -14.99
CA ASP A 83 -14.09 0.91 -14.11
C ASP A 83 -14.70 -0.15 -13.17
N GLY A 84 -15.14 0.23 -11.97
CA GLY A 84 -15.80 -0.70 -11.05
C GLY A 84 -15.93 -0.17 -9.62
N LEU A 85 -16.84 -0.79 -8.85
CA LEU A 85 -17.18 -0.35 -7.50
C LEU A 85 -16.13 -0.76 -6.46
N SER A 86 -15.78 0.15 -5.55
CA SER A 86 -14.88 -0.13 -4.42
C SER A 86 -15.46 -1.14 -3.43
N ASP A 87 -16.80 -1.21 -3.32
CA ASP A 87 -17.52 -2.30 -2.65
C ASP A 87 -17.18 -3.69 -3.23
N ALA A 88 -16.94 -3.78 -4.54
CA ALA A 88 -16.54 -5.00 -5.24
C ALA A 88 -15.00 -5.22 -5.20
N GLY A 89 -14.23 -4.33 -4.57
CA GLY A 89 -12.77 -4.33 -4.57
C GLY A 89 -12.13 -3.71 -5.82
N HIS A 90 -12.91 -3.04 -6.67
CA HIS A 90 -12.46 -2.40 -7.92
C HIS A 90 -12.45 -0.87 -7.84
N PHE A 91 -11.73 -0.23 -8.76
CA PHE A 91 -11.71 1.22 -8.96
C PHE A 91 -11.15 1.50 -10.37
N ARG A 92 -11.50 2.65 -10.97
CA ARG A 92 -10.96 3.11 -12.27
C ARG A 92 -9.42 3.10 -12.25
N GLY A 93 -8.79 2.65 -13.33
CA GLY A 93 -7.32 2.59 -13.44
C GLY A 93 -6.63 1.52 -12.59
N GLY A 94 -7.35 0.74 -11.76
CA GLY A 94 -6.69 -0.20 -10.84
C GLY A 94 -5.99 -1.36 -11.54
N TYR A 95 -4.64 -1.32 -11.60
CA TYR A 95 -3.80 -2.42 -12.11
C TYR A 95 -4.08 -3.69 -11.30
N ARG A 96 -4.08 -4.86 -11.96
CA ARG A 96 -4.42 -6.14 -11.33
C ARG A 96 -3.27 -7.13 -11.31
N GLU A 97 -3.02 -7.76 -12.45
CA GLU A 97 -2.17 -8.94 -12.55
C GLU A 97 -1.46 -8.90 -13.90
N ASN A 98 -0.16 -9.17 -13.89
CA ASN A 98 0.61 -9.45 -15.09
C ASN A 98 1.27 -10.83 -14.97
N LYS A 99 1.51 -11.47 -16.12
CA LYS A 99 2.18 -12.77 -16.23
C LYS A 99 2.64 -13.00 -17.67
N ILE A 100 3.62 -13.87 -17.88
CA ILE A 100 3.92 -14.40 -19.22
C ILE A 100 2.85 -15.44 -19.57
N ILE A 101 2.36 -15.39 -20.82
CA ILE A 101 1.52 -16.42 -21.41
C ILE A 101 2.11 -16.90 -22.74
N GLU A 102 1.82 -18.15 -23.10
CA GLU A 102 2.14 -18.73 -24.40
C GLU A 102 0.89 -19.38 -25.00
N LEU A 103 0.77 -19.34 -26.32
CA LEU A 103 -0.29 -20.02 -27.08
C LEU A 103 0.27 -21.33 -27.64
N ARG A 104 -0.13 -22.48 -27.08
CA ARG A 104 0.45 -23.80 -27.43
C ARG A 104 -0.55 -24.68 -28.18
N ARG A 105 -0.14 -25.30 -29.29
CA ARG A 105 -1.00 -26.21 -30.07
C ARG A 105 -1.01 -27.61 -29.47
N TYR A 106 -2.18 -28.09 -29.03
CA TYR A 106 -2.39 -29.47 -28.60
C TYR A 106 -3.52 -30.12 -29.41
N PHE A 107 -3.17 -30.97 -30.38
CA PHE A 107 -4.11 -31.63 -31.29
C PHE A 107 -5.03 -30.63 -32.03
N ASN A 108 -6.31 -30.51 -31.65
CA ASN A 108 -7.31 -29.65 -32.28
C ASN A 108 -7.74 -28.45 -31.40
N ARG A 109 -6.88 -28.06 -30.46
CA ARG A 109 -7.07 -26.94 -29.52
C ARG A 109 -5.77 -26.16 -29.36
N ILE A 110 -5.91 -24.86 -29.11
CA ILE A 110 -4.84 -23.99 -28.63
C ILE A 110 -5.06 -23.81 -27.13
N ASP A 111 -4.06 -24.18 -26.33
CA ASP A 111 -4.02 -23.87 -24.91
C ASP A 111 -3.35 -22.51 -24.70
N ILE A 112 -3.91 -21.72 -23.78
CA ILE A 112 -3.24 -20.54 -23.25
C ILE A 112 -2.67 -20.96 -21.90
N ILE A 113 -1.35 -21.07 -21.84
CA ILE A 113 -0.63 -21.44 -20.61
C ILE A 113 -0.02 -20.20 -19.94
N THR A 114 0.45 -20.34 -18.71
CA THR A 114 1.35 -19.39 -18.05
C THR A 114 2.46 -20.13 -17.30
N LYS A 115 3.63 -19.48 -17.21
CA LYS A 115 4.84 -19.99 -16.54
C LYS A 115 5.34 -19.02 -15.47
N THR A 116 6.13 -19.52 -14.53
CA THR A 116 6.90 -18.69 -13.59
C THR A 116 8.31 -18.44 -14.14
N PRO A 117 8.76 -17.19 -14.30
CA PRO A 117 10.13 -16.88 -14.73
C PRO A 117 11.15 -16.85 -13.58
N ARG A 118 10.69 -17.15 -12.34
CA ARG A 118 11.43 -16.99 -11.07
C ARG A 118 12.69 -17.86 -10.98
N TYR A 119 12.68 -19.07 -11.52
CA TYR A 119 13.76 -20.03 -11.33
C TYR A 119 14.77 -19.92 -12.47
N LYS A 120 16.04 -19.66 -12.13
CA LYS A 120 17.15 -19.57 -13.07
C LYS A 120 18.11 -20.74 -12.87
N PHE A 121 18.80 -21.12 -13.94
CA PHE A 121 19.76 -22.21 -13.96
C PHE A 121 20.92 -21.81 -14.88
N ASP A 122 22.16 -22.05 -14.46
CA ASP A 122 23.32 -22.04 -15.36
C ASP A 122 23.14 -23.16 -16.40
N GLU A 123 23.02 -22.79 -17.69
CA GLU A 123 22.83 -23.74 -18.79
C GLU A 123 23.96 -24.77 -18.88
N SER A 124 25.19 -24.39 -18.53
CA SER A 124 26.37 -25.25 -18.54
C SER A 124 26.36 -26.28 -17.41
N ASN A 125 25.59 -26.04 -16.35
CA ASN A 125 25.48 -26.95 -15.21
C ASN A 125 24.61 -28.17 -15.59
N PRO A 126 25.08 -29.41 -15.37
CA PRO A 126 24.32 -30.64 -15.66
C PRO A 126 22.89 -30.74 -15.08
N ILE A 127 22.55 -29.92 -14.09
CA ILE A 127 21.23 -29.77 -13.46
C ILE A 127 20.22 -29.02 -14.36
N SER A 128 20.66 -28.14 -15.28
CA SER A 128 19.79 -27.37 -16.19
C SER A 128 18.83 -28.24 -17.00
N ARG A 129 19.25 -29.47 -17.33
CA ARG A 129 18.43 -30.50 -18.01
C ARG A 129 17.22 -30.99 -17.21
N ALA A 130 17.07 -30.54 -15.97
CA ALA A 130 15.94 -30.77 -15.09
C ALA A 130 15.30 -29.45 -14.63
N SER A 131 15.44 -28.35 -15.38
CA SER A 131 14.89 -27.02 -15.04
C SER A 131 13.42 -27.06 -14.64
N GLU A 132 12.60 -27.78 -15.41
CA GLU A 132 11.15 -27.89 -15.20
C GLU A 132 10.77 -28.86 -14.07
N ALA A 133 11.73 -29.51 -13.39
CA ALA A 133 11.44 -30.56 -12.42
C ALA A 133 10.74 -29.99 -11.17
N ASN A 134 9.51 -30.46 -10.92
CA ASN A 134 8.60 -29.96 -9.88
C ASN A 134 8.06 -28.53 -10.12
N ILE A 135 8.32 -27.93 -11.28
CA ILE A 135 7.66 -26.70 -11.72
C ILE A 135 6.41 -27.11 -12.51
N SER A 136 5.25 -26.53 -12.19
CA SER A 136 4.04 -26.70 -13.00
C SER A 136 3.79 -25.46 -13.84
N GLU A 137 3.69 -25.66 -15.15
CA GLU A 137 2.92 -24.76 -16.02
C GLU A 137 1.44 -24.78 -15.60
N ALA A 138 0.70 -23.70 -15.88
CA ALA A 138 -0.73 -23.63 -15.62
C ALA A 138 -1.51 -23.35 -16.91
N VAL A 139 -2.36 -24.29 -17.33
CA VAL A 139 -3.29 -24.11 -18.46
C VAL A 139 -4.46 -23.23 -18.00
N LEU A 140 -4.47 -21.96 -18.42
CA LEU A 140 -5.51 -20.99 -18.08
C LEU A 140 -6.78 -21.23 -18.89
N ALA A 141 -6.64 -21.53 -20.18
CA ALA A 141 -7.75 -21.80 -21.09
C ALA A 141 -7.37 -22.79 -22.19
N SER A 142 -8.39 -23.41 -22.79
CA SER A 142 -8.26 -24.39 -23.89
C SER A 142 -9.30 -24.05 -24.96
N LEU A 143 -8.85 -23.46 -26.08
CA LEU A 143 -9.71 -22.99 -27.17
C LEU A 143 -9.71 -23.99 -28.33
N LYS A 144 -10.88 -24.52 -28.70
CA LYS A 144 -10.98 -25.42 -29.86
C LYS A 144 -10.79 -24.65 -31.16
N ILE A 145 -9.94 -25.16 -32.05
CA ILE A 145 -9.75 -24.65 -33.41
C ILE A 145 -11.08 -24.79 -34.19
N LYS A 146 -11.55 -23.69 -34.79
CA LYS A 146 -12.73 -23.66 -35.68
C LYS A 146 -12.34 -24.09 -37.10
N LYS A 147 -11.29 -23.47 -37.64
CA LYS A 147 -10.70 -23.71 -38.97
C LYS A 147 -9.24 -23.30 -38.93
N GLU A 148 -8.46 -23.87 -39.82
CA GLU A 148 -7.06 -23.55 -40.06
C GLU A 148 -6.85 -23.52 -41.58
N GLU A 149 -6.14 -22.51 -42.07
CA GLU A 149 -5.97 -22.23 -43.50
C GLU A 149 -4.76 -21.29 -43.70
N ASN A 150 -3.84 -21.61 -44.61
CA ASN A 150 -2.69 -20.77 -44.99
C ASN A 150 -1.84 -20.24 -43.82
N GLY A 151 -1.62 -21.05 -42.76
CA GLY A 151 -0.86 -20.65 -41.58
C GLY A 151 -1.61 -19.76 -40.58
N GLN A 152 -2.90 -19.50 -40.80
CA GLN A 152 -3.80 -18.83 -39.86
C GLN A 152 -4.73 -19.85 -39.17
N ILE A 153 -4.93 -19.67 -37.86
CA ILE A 153 -5.72 -20.54 -37.00
C ILE A 153 -6.87 -19.73 -36.39
N ALA A 154 -8.11 -20.06 -36.74
CA ALA A 154 -9.29 -19.38 -36.22
C ALA A 154 -9.82 -20.06 -34.94
N VAL A 155 -9.91 -19.31 -33.83
CA VAL A 155 -10.49 -19.75 -32.56
C VAL A 155 -11.64 -18.85 -32.10
N ASN A 156 -12.62 -19.41 -31.37
CA ASN A 156 -13.62 -18.60 -30.65
C ASN A 156 -13.05 -18.22 -29.26
N VAL A 157 -13.11 -16.93 -28.93
CA VAL A 157 -12.56 -16.38 -27.67
C VAL A 157 -13.63 -15.97 -26.66
N ASP A 158 -14.91 -16.19 -26.93
CA ASP A 158 -16.00 -15.83 -26.00
C ASP A 158 -15.83 -16.53 -24.64
N LYS A 159 -15.36 -17.77 -24.64
CA LYS A 159 -15.05 -18.52 -23.41
C LYS A 159 -13.81 -18.00 -22.67
N LEU A 160 -12.88 -17.36 -23.37
CA LEU A 160 -11.68 -16.78 -22.77
C LEU A 160 -12.05 -15.51 -21.99
N PHE A 161 -12.74 -14.59 -22.66
CA PHE A 161 -13.06 -13.27 -22.12
C PHE A 161 -14.33 -13.26 -21.25
N LEU A 162 -15.37 -14.04 -21.55
CA LEU A 162 -16.59 -14.07 -20.73
C LEU A 162 -16.50 -15.05 -19.55
N SER A 163 -15.28 -15.31 -19.05
CA SER A 163 -14.97 -16.12 -17.88
C SER A 163 -13.81 -15.50 -17.06
N GLU A 164 -13.53 -16.06 -15.88
CA GLU A 164 -12.40 -15.64 -15.02
C GLU A 164 -11.09 -16.39 -15.36
N ALA A 165 -10.93 -16.91 -16.58
CA ALA A 165 -9.83 -17.81 -16.95
C ALA A 165 -8.44 -17.14 -16.97
N LEU A 166 -8.32 -15.97 -17.58
CA LEU A 166 -7.05 -15.23 -17.67
C LEU A 166 -6.68 -14.52 -16.35
N HIS A 167 -7.69 -13.95 -15.70
CA HIS A 167 -7.57 -13.18 -14.46
C HIS A 167 -8.86 -13.32 -13.62
N LYS A 168 -8.69 -13.41 -12.29
CA LYS A 168 -9.81 -13.52 -11.37
C LYS A 168 -10.35 -12.14 -10.95
N VAL A 169 -11.44 -11.73 -11.58
CA VAL A 169 -12.13 -10.45 -11.34
C VAL A 169 -12.86 -10.42 -9.98
N SER A 170 -13.55 -11.49 -9.58
CA SER A 170 -14.19 -11.53 -8.26
C SER A 170 -13.19 -11.73 -7.12
N PRO A 171 -13.32 -11.03 -5.97
CA PRO A 171 -12.37 -11.13 -4.87
C PRO A 171 -12.13 -12.56 -4.33
N TRP A 172 -10.89 -12.85 -3.96
CA TRP A 172 -10.52 -14.08 -3.25
C TRP A 172 -11.13 -14.13 -1.84
N ASN A 173 -11.59 -15.31 -1.42
CA ASN A 173 -12.04 -15.52 -0.05
C ASN A 173 -10.84 -15.75 0.88
N ASN A 174 -10.64 -14.89 1.88
CA ASN A 174 -9.67 -15.11 2.96
C ASN A 174 -10.36 -15.78 4.16
N PRO A 175 -10.03 -17.04 4.54
CA PRO A 175 -10.63 -17.71 5.69
C PRO A 175 -10.37 -17.03 7.04
N ASN A 176 -9.25 -16.31 7.16
CA ASN A 176 -8.82 -15.65 8.39
C ASN A 176 -9.42 -14.24 8.56
N ASP A 177 -10.15 -13.74 7.57
CA ASP A 177 -10.79 -12.44 7.62
C ASP A 177 -12.01 -12.43 8.56
N LYS A 178 -11.78 -11.96 9.80
CA LYS A 178 -12.80 -11.77 10.83
C LYS A 178 -13.96 -10.85 10.38
N PHE A 179 -13.78 -10.06 9.33
CA PHE A 179 -14.79 -9.15 8.77
C PHE A 179 -15.49 -9.70 7.51
N ALA A 180 -15.19 -10.91 7.04
CA ALA A 180 -15.71 -11.49 5.77
C ALA A 180 -17.24 -11.63 5.71
N LYS A 181 -17.91 -11.63 6.86
CA LYS A 181 -19.37 -11.63 6.99
C LYS A 181 -20.00 -10.22 6.82
N LYS A 182 -19.21 -9.15 6.98
CA LYS A 182 -19.63 -7.74 6.90
C LYS A 182 -19.30 -7.08 5.56
N ARG A 183 -18.48 -7.69 4.71
CA ARG A 183 -18.13 -7.16 3.37
C ARG A 183 -19.27 -7.36 2.37
N PHE A 184 -19.35 -6.47 1.39
CA PHE A 184 -20.16 -6.67 0.18
C PHE A 184 -19.65 -7.90 -0.61
N LYS A 185 -20.55 -8.54 -1.38
CA LYS A 185 -20.24 -9.74 -2.17
C LYS A 185 -20.94 -9.67 -3.52
N VAL A 186 -20.16 -9.61 -4.59
CA VAL A 186 -20.64 -9.55 -5.99
C VAL A 186 -21.45 -10.78 -6.41
N GLY A 187 -21.20 -11.94 -5.79
CA GLY A 187 -21.88 -13.20 -6.11
C GLY A 187 -21.14 -14.03 -7.16
N LYS A 188 -21.87 -14.65 -8.08
CA LYS A 188 -21.31 -15.49 -9.15
C LYS A 188 -21.30 -14.76 -10.49
N LEU A 189 -20.24 -14.94 -11.28
CA LEU A 189 -20.18 -14.41 -12.65
C LEU A 189 -21.34 -14.95 -13.50
N ASN A 190 -21.95 -14.09 -14.31
CA ASN A 190 -22.98 -14.43 -15.28
C ASN A 190 -22.49 -14.10 -16.69
N SER A 191 -21.87 -15.08 -17.36
CA SER A 191 -21.36 -14.96 -18.73
C SER A 191 -22.44 -14.58 -19.75
N LYS A 192 -23.72 -14.89 -19.51
CA LYS A 192 -24.85 -14.50 -20.40
C LYS A 192 -25.25 -13.02 -20.27
N LYS A 193 -24.84 -12.33 -19.21
CA LYS A 193 -24.99 -10.87 -19.04
C LYS A 193 -23.69 -10.12 -19.34
N SER A 194 -22.56 -10.81 -19.30
CA SER A 194 -21.23 -10.24 -19.52
C SER A 194 -20.95 -10.11 -21.03
N ARG A 195 -20.07 -9.20 -21.42
CA ARG A 195 -19.88 -8.81 -22.82
C ARG A 195 -18.51 -8.18 -23.08
N ILE A 196 -17.94 -8.45 -24.25
CA ILE A 196 -16.81 -7.65 -24.78
C ILE A 196 -17.41 -6.31 -25.25
N LEU A 197 -16.94 -5.20 -24.68
CA LEU A 197 -17.38 -3.85 -25.00
C LEU A 197 -16.58 -3.22 -26.14
N ASN A 198 -15.25 -3.33 -26.09
CA ASN A 198 -14.34 -2.71 -27.03
C ASN A 198 -13.12 -3.60 -27.29
N LYS A 199 -12.49 -3.41 -28.45
CA LYS A 199 -11.19 -3.97 -28.80
C LYS A 199 -10.36 -2.86 -29.45
N ARG A 200 -9.18 -2.55 -28.93
CA ARG A 200 -8.20 -1.66 -29.57
C ARG A 200 -6.97 -2.50 -29.90
N ALA A 201 -6.49 -2.45 -31.12
CA ALA A 201 -5.33 -3.20 -31.56
C ALA A 201 -4.32 -2.23 -32.16
N TYR A 202 -3.05 -2.50 -31.86
CA TYR A 202 -1.87 -1.74 -32.21
C TYR A 202 -0.82 -2.73 -32.74
N ASP A 203 0.32 -2.24 -33.21
CA ASP A 203 1.35 -3.08 -33.81
C ASP A 203 1.99 -4.03 -32.76
N ASN A 204 2.18 -3.53 -31.53
CA ASN A 204 2.86 -4.22 -30.42
C ASN A 204 1.92 -4.72 -29.29
N ASN A 205 0.65 -4.28 -29.25
CA ASN A 205 -0.32 -4.73 -28.24
C ASN A 205 -1.76 -4.81 -28.76
N VAL A 206 -2.61 -5.56 -28.03
CA VAL A 206 -4.05 -5.55 -28.23
C VAL A 206 -4.81 -5.62 -26.90
N ASP A 207 -5.80 -4.74 -26.79
CA ASP A 207 -6.60 -4.48 -25.59
C ASP A 207 -8.04 -4.95 -25.81
N VAL A 208 -8.52 -5.88 -24.97
CA VAL A 208 -9.91 -6.35 -24.98
C VAL A 208 -10.62 -5.90 -23.70
N VAL A 209 -11.57 -4.98 -23.83
CA VAL A 209 -12.35 -4.45 -22.69
C VAL A 209 -13.62 -5.27 -22.49
N VAL A 210 -13.78 -5.86 -21.31
CA VAL A 210 -14.88 -6.75 -20.94
C VAL A 210 -15.67 -6.17 -19.77
N ASP A 211 -17.00 -6.17 -19.90
CA ASP A 211 -17.96 -5.87 -18.83
C ASP A 211 -18.43 -7.17 -18.19
N TYR A 212 -17.89 -7.47 -17.00
CA TYR A 212 -18.18 -8.64 -16.20
C TYR A 212 -19.36 -8.40 -15.26
N VAL A 213 -20.45 -9.13 -15.45
CA VAL A 213 -21.67 -8.97 -14.64
C VAL A 213 -21.84 -10.13 -13.68
N PHE A 214 -21.84 -9.83 -12.38
CA PHE A 214 -22.02 -10.78 -11.29
C PHE A 214 -23.46 -10.71 -10.75
N ASN A 215 -24.03 -11.88 -10.41
CA ASN A 215 -25.34 -12.02 -9.80
C ASN A 215 -25.21 -12.51 -8.34
N ASN A 216 -25.87 -11.82 -7.40
CA ASN A 216 -26.03 -12.26 -6.01
C ASN A 216 -27.52 -12.18 -5.60
N PRO A 217 -28.34 -13.22 -5.80
CA PRO A 217 -29.80 -13.10 -5.62
C PRO A 217 -30.24 -12.73 -4.19
N ASN A 218 -29.46 -13.09 -3.17
CA ASN A 218 -29.76 -12.88 -1.75
C ASN A 218 -28.57 -12.22 -1.02
N PRO A 219 -28.31 -10.91 -1.24
CA PRO A 219 -27.14 -10.24 -0.69
C PRO A 219 -27.31 -9.89 0.78
N SER A 220 -26.51 -10.51 1.66
CA SER A 220 -26.52 -10.26 3.12
C SER A 220 -25.98 -8.88 3.52
N VAL A 221 -25.28 -8.20 2.62
CA VAL A 221 -24.75 -6.84 2.76
C VAL A 221 -25.11 -6.12 1.47
N ARG A 222 -25.80 -4.97 1.56
CA ARG A 222 -26.25 -4.21 0.38
C ARG A 222 -25.15 -3.37 -0.27
N GLY A 223 -23.97 -3.32 0.34
CA GLY A 223 -22.88 -2.43 -0.05
C GLY A 223 -23.23 -0.97 0.21
N SER A 224 -22.47 -0.08 -0.42
CA SER A 224 -22.56 1.35 -0.22
C SER A 224 -23.60 2.03 -1.13
N GLY A 225 -23.81 3.34 -0.94
CA GLY A 225 -24.68 4.15 -1.80
C GLY A 225 -24.23 4.26 -3.27
N ALA A 226 -23.10 3.67 -3.67
CA ALA A 226 -22.70 3.49 -5.07
C ALA A 226 -23.25 2.19 -5.70
N VAL A 227 -23.81 1.27 -4.91
CA VAL A 227 -24.41 0.00 -5.36
C VAL A 227 -25.90 0.21 -5.67
N SER A 228 -26.25 0.39 -6.94
CA SER A 228 -27.63 0.63 -7.38
C SER A 228 -28.59 -0.53 -7.07
N ASP A 229 -28.14 -1.77 -7.28
CA ASP A 229 -28.84 -2.98 -6.81
C ASP A 229 -27.79 -4.03 -6.39
N PRO A 230 -27.74 -4.43 -5.11
CA PRO A 230 -26.77 -5.42 -4.63
C PRO A 230 -26.96 -6.83 -5.21
N ARG A 231 -28.01 -7.06 -6.01
CA ARG A 231 -28.27 -8.33 -6.68
C ARG A 231 -27.56 -8.51 -8.02
N SER A 232 -27.09 -7.42 -8.64
CA SER A 232 -26.46 -7.45 -9.96
C SER A 232 -25.39 -6.35 -10.05
N THR A 233 -24.12 -6.72 -10.11
CA THR A 233 -22.98 -5.78 -10.11
C THR A 233 -22.10 -5.98 -11.34
N SER A 234 -21.77 -4.90 -12.03
CA SER A 234 -20.87 -4.87 -13.20
C SER A 234 -19.47 -4.37 -12.82
N VAL A 235 -18.45 -4.87 -13.52
CA VAL A 235 -17.04 -4.46 -13.42
C VAL A 235 -16.43 -4.48 -14.82
N LYS A 236 -15.77 -3.38 -15.23
CA LYS A 236 -15.09 -3.29 -16.52
C LYS A 236 -13.60 -3.56 -16.35
N VAL A 237 -13.07 -4.55 -17.06
CA VAL A 237 -11.65 -4.94 -17.02
C VAL A 237 -11.10 -4.96 -18.45
N GLN A 238 -9.89 -4.44 -18.63
CA GLN A 238 -9.13 -4.59 -19.86
C GLN A 238 -8.16 -5.75 -19.73
N HIS A 239 -8.10 -6.55 -20.79
CA HIS A 239 -7.17 -7.66 -20.98
C HIS A 239 -6.23 -7.25 -22.11
N SER A 240 -4.99 -6.93 -21.75
CA SER A 240 -3.97 -6.44 -22.68
C SER A 240 -3.00 -7.59 -22.96
N PHE A 241 -2.74 -7.84 -24.24
CA PHE A 241 -1.70 -8.76 -24.72
C PHE A 241 -0.62 -7.88 -25.35
N VAL A 242 0.61 -7.97 -24.88
CA VAL A 242 1.72 -7.10 -25.28
C VAL A 242 2.89 -7.98 -25.73
N GLU A 243 3.50 -7.64 -26.86
CA GLU A 243 4.78 -8.24 -27.27
C GLU A 243 5.89 -7.89 -26.26
N LEU A 244 6.79 -8.83 -26.00
CA LEU A 244 7.90 -8.58 -25.08
C LEU A 244 8.99 -7.74 -25.77
N PRO A 245 9.37 -6.56 -25.24
CA PRO A 245 10.38 -5.73 -25.89
C PRO A 245 11.73 -6.46 -26.04
N ASN A 246 12.33 -6.34 -27.23
CA ASN A 246 13.66 -6.86 -27.55
C ASN A 246 14.63 -5.69 -27.83
N THR A 247 14.87 -4.89 -26.80
CA THR A 247 15.57 -3.59 -26.85
C THR A 247 17.06 -3.68 -26.54
N GLY A 248 17.58 -4.88 -26.24
CA GLY A 248 18.93 -5.06 -25.69
C GLY A 248 19.10 -4.56 -24.24
N PHE A 249 17.99 -4.30 -23.52
CA PHE A 249 18.02 -3.85 -22.12
C PHE A 249 18.86 -4.77 -21.22
N LYS A 250 19.91 -4.20 -20.62
CA LYS A 250 20.68 -4.84 -19.54
C LYS A 250 19.91 -4.66 -18.21
N PRO A 251 19.47 -5.74 -17.53
CA PRO A 251 18.93 -5.66 -16.17
C PRO A 251 19.94 -5.08 -15.18
N ARG A 252 19.45 -4.55 -14.06
CA ARG A 252 20.28 -4.18 -12.90
C ARG A 252 19.74 -4.91 -11.68
N TYR A 253 20.65 -5.49 -10.89
CA TYR A 253 20.29 -6.26 -9.70
C TYR A 253 19.76 -5.37 -8.58
N ASP A 254 19.04 -5.97 -7.64
CA ASP A 254 18.62 -5.36 -6.38
C ASP A 254 19.76 -5.37 -5.33
N ASP A 255 19.70 -4.46 -4.36
CA ASP A 255 20.58 -4.46 -3.18
C ASP A 255 19.83 -3.96 -1.95
N ALA A 256 19.98 -4.65 -0.81
CA ALA A 256 19.23 -4.37 0.42
C ALA A 256 19.46 -2.97 1.03
N ARG A 257 20.49 -2.23 0.56
CA ARG A 257 20.75 -0.83 0.95
C ARG A 257 19.87 0.18 0.23
N ILE A 258 19.17 -0.21 -0.84
CA ILE A 258 18.42 0.69 -1.72
C ILE A 258 17.02 0.13 -2.03
N GLY A 259 16.07 1.00 -2.34
CA GLY A 259 14.64 0.66 -2.39
C GLY A 259 14.03 0.71 -3.78
N TYR A 260 14.08 -0.40 -4.50
CA TYR A 260 13.40 -0.57 -5.79
C TYR A 260 12.32 -1.66 -5.76
N PHE A 261 11.27 -1.52 -6.59
CA PHE A 261 10.36 -2.60 -6.90
C PHE A 261 11.08 -3.64 -7.78
N THR A 262 11.03 -4.92 -7.42
CA THR A 262 11.80 -5.97 -8.10
C THR A 262 10.96 -7.00 -8.87
N HIS A 263 11.63 -7.75 -9.75
CA HIS A 263 11.25 -9.11 -10.11
C HIS A 263 12.22 -10.10 -9.46
N GLN A 264 11.69 -11.11 -8.77
CA GLN A 264 12.50 -12.03 -7.98
C GLN A 264 13.03 -13.20 -8.81
N TYR A 265 14.31 -13.55 -8.61
CA TYR A 265 14.93 -14.71 -9.25
C TYR A 265 15.78 -15.53 -8.26
N ASP A 266 15.52 -16.84 -8.20
CA ASP A 266 16.35 -17.80 -7.45
C ASP A 266 17.28 -18.54 -8.44
N GLU A 267 18.59 -18.47 -8.25
CA GLU A 267 19.56 -19.24 -9.04
C GLU A 267 19.75 -20.65 -8.46
N MET A 268 19.05 -21.61 -9.08
CA MET A 268 18.90 -22.98 -8.59
C MET A 268 20.18 -23.82 -8.71
N THR A 269 21.20 -23.35 -9.44
CA THR A 269 22.49 -24.05 -9.60
C THR A 269 23.62 -23.49 -8.71
N SER A 270 23.38 -22.39 -7.98
CA SER A 270 24.40 -21.76 -7.14
C SER A 270 24.53 -22.41 -5.76
N SER A 271 25.76 -22.46 -5.24
CA SER A 271 26.09 -22.88 -3.87
C SER A 271 26.10 -21.73 -2.85
N LYS A 272 25.70 -20.51 -3.25
CA LYS A 272 25.61 -19.34 -2.35
C LYS A 272 24.47 -19.51 -1.34
N TRP A 273 24.67 -19.03 -0.11
CA TRP A 273 23.65 -19.02 0.96
C TRP A 273 22.40 -18.19 0.62
N ALA A 274 22.57 -17.14 -0.17
CA ALA A 274 21.49 -16.32 -0.73
C ALA A 274 21.75 -16.22 -2.24
N PRO A 275 21.24 -17.18 -3.05
CA PRO A 275 21.49 -17.24 -4.49
C PRO A 275 20.49 -16.37 -5.28
N TYR A 276 20.09 -15.24 -4.70
CA TYR A 276 19.12 -14.33 -5.31
C TYR A 276 19.78 -13.56 -6.46
N GLN A 277 19.04 -13.40 -7.56
CA GLN A 277 19.38 -12.58 -8.71
C GLN A 277 18.28 -11.56 -9.00
N ASP A 278 17.48 -11.19 -7.98
CA ASP A 278 16.40 -10.20 -8.07
C ASP A 278 16.85 -8.93 -8.82
N VAL A 279 16.02 -8.45 -9.75
CA VAL A 279 16.32 -7.28 -10.60
C VAL A 279 15.35 -6.14 -10.33
N ILE A 280 15.86 -4.90 -10.37
CA ILE A 280 15.05 -3.69 -10.19
C ILE A 280 14.21 -3.39 -11.43
N LYS A 281 13.03 -2.81 -11.22
CA LYS A 281 12.18 -2.27 -12.29
C LYS A 281 12.64 -0.87 -12.66
N ARG A 282 12.99 -0.66 -13.92
CA ARG A 282 13.49 0.63 -14.43
C ARG A 282 13.18 0.82 -15.91
N TRP A 283 13.07 2.07 -16.35
CA TRP A 283 12.97 2.40 -17.78
C TRP A 283 14.29 2.14 -18.51
N ASN A 284 14.22 1.87 -19.81
CA ASN A 284 15.39 1.71 -20.66
C ASN A 284 15.89 3.07 -21.15
N LEU A 285 16.89 3.64 -20.48
CA LEU A 285 17.54 4.88 -20.91
C LEU A 285 18.93 4.58 -21.51
N VAL A 286 19.05 4.83 -22.81
CA VAL A 286 20.30 4.77 -23.58
C VAL A 286 20.67 6.18 -24.03
N LYS A 287 21.93 6.62 -23.84
CA LYS A 287 22.39 7.96 -24.25
C LYS A 287 22.43 8.09 -25.78
N LYS A 288 21.99 9.23 -26.33
CA LYS A 288 22.20 9.57 -27.77
C LYS A 288 23.69 9.70 -28.12
N ASP A 289 24.47 10.22 -27.17
CA ASP A 289 25.93 10.26 -27.19
C ASP A 289 26.44 9.50 -25.96
N PRO A 290 26.91 8.24 -26.13
CA PRO A 290 27.47 7.45 -25.04
C PRO A 290 28.76 8.01 -24.41
N THR A 291 29.46 8.92 -25.10
CA THR A 291 30.74 9.48 -24.65
C THR A 291 30.59 10.77 -23.85
N ALA A 292 29.47 11.49 -24.02
CA ALA A 292 29.17 12.68 -23.25
C ALA A 292 28.81 12.36 -21.79
N GLU A 293 29.32 13.18 -20.86
CA GLU A 293 28.93 13.13 -19.43
C GLU A 293 27.40 13.30 -19.28
N LEU A 294 26.84 14.34 -19.91
CA LEU A 294 25.40 14.64 -19.98
C LEU A 294 24.84 14.55 -21.41
N SER A 295 24.12 13.47 -21.70
CA SER A 295 23.43 13.25 -22.98
C SER A 295 21.91 13.30 -22.80
N GLU A 296 21.17 13.53 -23.89
CA GLU A 296 19.74 13.16 -23.87
C GLU A 296 19.61 11.65 -24.05
N PRO A 297 18.54 10.99 -23.54
CA PRO A 297 18.26 9.62 -23.91
C PRO A 297 17.76 9.53 -25.36
N VAL A 298 17.98 8.39 -26.02
CA VAL A 298 17.39 8.09 -27.34
C VAL A 298 15.86 8.15 -27.26
N GLU A 299 15.29 7.50 -26.24
CA GLU A 299 13.87 7.53 -25.89
C GLU A 299 13.68 8.13 -24.49
N PRO A 300 13.06 9.31 -24.35
CA PRO A 300 12.77 9.91 -23.06
C PRO A 300 11.47 9.35 -22.45
N ILE A 301 11.35 9.40 -21.12
CA ILE A 301 10.13 9.05 -20.39
C ILE A 301 9.12 10.18 -20.60
N VAL A 302 8.24 10.03 -21.59
CA VAL A 302 7.19 11.02 -21.91
C VAL A 302 5.94 10.74 -21.09
N TRP A 303 5.55 11.70 -20.27
CA TRP A 303 4.29 11.77 -19.55
C TRP A 303 3.27 12.65 -20.26
N TRP A 304 2.01 12.22 -20.30
CA TRP A 304 0.89 12.96 -20.87
C TRP A 304 -0.13 13.33 -19.81
N ILE A 305 -0.44 14.62 -19.66
CA ILE A 305 -1.52 15.11 -18.81
C ILE A 305 -2.85 14.85 -19.53
N GLU A 306 -3.68 13.94 -19.01
CA GLU A 306 -5.01 13.60 -19.53
C GLU A 306 -5.96 14.80 -19.42
N ASN A 307 -6.90 14.89 -20.35
CA ASN A 307 -7.86 16.01 -20.39
C ASN A 307 -8.84 16.07 -19.21
N THR A 308 -8.90 15.05 -18.35
CA THR A 308 -9.57 15.09 -17.04
C THR A 308 -8.90 16.03 -16.03
N THR A 309 -7.62 16.38 -16.25
CA THR A 309 -6.83 17.21 -15.33
C THR A 309 -7.29 18.67 -15.36
N PRO A 310 -7.67 19.28 -14.22
CA PRO A 310 -8.10 20.69 -14.18
C PRO A 310 -6.98 21.65 -14.63
N HIS A 311 -7.31 22.58 -15.52
CA HIS A 311 -6.34 23.48 -16.16
C HIS A 311 -5.44 24.26 -15.18
N GLU A 312 -6.01 24.68 -14.05
CA GLU A 312 -5.32 25.41 -12.97
C GLU A 312 -4.11 24.67 -12.38
N TRP A 313 -4.11 23.33 -12.40
CA TRP A 313 -3.04 22.50 -11.80
C TRP A 313 -2.06 21.94 -12.82
N ARG A 314 -2.37 21.97 -14.13
CA ARG A 314 -1.54 21.36 -15.19
C ARG A 314 -0.08 21.80 -15.12
N LYS A 315 0.18 23.08 -14.83
CA LYS A 315 1.53 23.63 -14.66
C LYS A 315 2.25 23.13 -13.40
N THR A 316 1.59 23.07 -12.23
CA THR A 316 2.20 22.55 -10.99
C THR A 316 2.60 21.08 -11.15
N ILE A 317 1.78 20.30 -11.86
CA ILE A 317 2.05 18.89 -12.18
C ILE A 317 3.25 18.77 -13.14
N GLU A 318 3.24 19.54 -14.23
CA GLU A 318 4.34 19.60 -15.20
C GLU A 318 5.68 19.93 -14.53
N GLU A 319 5.74 20.98 -13.71
CA GLU A 319 6.94 21.36 -12.96
C GLU A 319 7.39 20.27 -11.97
N ALA A 320 6.45 19.64 -11.24
CA ALA A 320 6.78 18.57 -10.29
C ALA A 320 7.33 17.33 -10.99
N THR A 321 6.69 16.86 -12.07
CA THR A 321 7.16 15.72 -12.87
C THR A 321 8.51 16.02 -13.54
N LEU A 322 8.71 17.24 -14.06
CA LEU A 322 9.99 17.62 -14.68
C LEU A 322 11.14 17.79 -13.68
N SER A 323 10.87 18.11 -12.41
CA SER A 323 11.92 18.30 -11.39
C SER A 323 12.76 17.05 -11.11
N TRP A 324 12.23 15.86 -11.38
CA TRP A 324 12.98 14.59 -11.35
C TRP A 324 14.17 14.56 -12.31
N ASN A 325 14.23 15.42 -13.34
CA ASN A 325 15.42 15.54 -14.20
C ASN A 325 16.70 15.87 -13.43
N ILE A 326 16.62 16.56 -12.27
CA ILE A 326 17.79 16.84 -11.40
C ILE A 326 18.48 15.54 -10.94
N ALA A 327 17.70 14.49 -10.69
CA ALA A 327 18.21 13.17 -10.34
C ALA A 327 18.80 12.44 -11.57
N PHE A 328 18.16 12.57 -12.74
CA PHE A 328 18.67 12.01 -13.99
C PHE A 328 19.96 12.67 -14.49
N GLU A 329 20.18 13.95 -14.21
CA GLU A 329 21.44 14.61 -14.51
C GLU A 329 22.61 13.96 -13.75
N LYS A 330 22.38 13.48 -12.51
CA LYS A 330 23.37 12.65 -11.79
C LYS A 330 23.54 11.24 -12.34
N ALA A 331 22.53 10.69 -13.00
CA ALA A 331 22.65 9.47 -13.81
C ALA A 331 23.31 9.71 -15.19
N GLY A 332 23.65 10.96 -15.53
CA GLY A 332 24.27 11.33 -16.82
C GLY A 332 23.29 11.70 -17.94
N PHE A 333 22.01 11.92 -17.62
CA PHE A 333 20.96 12.22 -18.59
C PHE A 333 20.32 13.60 -18.37
N LYS A 334 20.21 14.40 -19.44
CA LYS A 334 19.39 15.62 -19.48
C LYS A 334 18.10 15.37 -20.26
N ASN A 335 17.03 16.09 -19.93
CA ASN A 335 15.71 15.92 -20.57
C ASN A 335 15.20 14.46 -20.57
N ALA A 336 15.54 13.70 -19.53
CA ALA A 336 15.20 12.28 -19.38
C ALA A 336 13.71 12.06 -19.20
N ILE A 337 13.06 12.96 -18.45
CA ILE A 337 11.60 13.04 -18.31
C ILE A 337 11.11 14.23 -19.10
N GLN A 338 10.04 14.02 -19.87
CA GLN A 338 9.32 15.06 -20.61
C GLN A 338 7.84 15.02 -20.27
N VAL A 339 7.17 16.18 -20.30
CA VAL A 339 5.73 16.29 -20.07
C VAL A 339 5.06 16.90 -21.30
N LYS A 340 3.87 16.39 -21.63
CA LYS A 340 3.00 16.87 -22.70
C LYS A 340 1.57 16.94 -22.20
N THR A 341 0.70 17.69 -22.87
CA THR A 341 -0.75 17.66 -22.63
C THR A 341 -1.42 16.83 -23.72
N GLN A 342 -2.41 16.01 -23.35
CA GLN A 342 -3.23 15.26 -24.29
C GLN A 342 -4.01 16.23 -25.22
N PRO A 343 -3.96 16.07 -26.56
CA PRO A 343 -4.82 16.85 -27.46
C PRO A 343 -6.31 16.57 -27.22
N ASP A 344 -7.18 17.58 -27.40
CA ASP A 344 -8.65 17.40 -27.27
C ASP A 344 -9.25 16.47 -28.35
N ASP A 345 -8.54 16.26 -29.46
CA ASP A 345 -8.86 15.37 -30.57
C ASP A 345 -8.12 14.01 -30.51
N ALA A 346 -7.45 13.69 -29.40
CA ALA A 346 -6.74 12.43 -29.21
C ALA A 346 -7.67 11.20 -29.33
N THR A 347 -7.27 10.23 -30.15
CA THR A 347 -8.00 8.97 -30.38
C THR A 347 -7.63 7.85 -29.40
N TRP A 348 -6.59 8.06 -28.59
CA TRP A 348 -6.12 7.15 -27.53
C TRP A 348 -6.64 7.57 -26.16
N ASP A 349 -6.69 6.61 -25.22
CA ASP A 349 -7.04 6.84 -23.82
C ASP A 349 -6.02 6.19 -22.88
N ALA A 350 -6.05 6.55 -21.60
CA ALA A 350 -5.11 6.07 -20.58
C ALA A 350 -5.22 4.56 -20.22
N GLY A 351 -5.90 3.76 -21.04
CA GLY A 351 -5.77 2.31 -21.08
C GLY A 351 -4.80 1.80 -22.14
N ASP A 352 -4.30 2.66 -23.03
CA ASP A 352 -3.30 2.35 -24.06
C ASP A 352 -1.90 2.30 -23.44
N ILE A 353 -1.19 1.18 -23.59
CA ILE A 353 0.12 0.98 -22.94
C ILE A 353 1.23 1.86 -23.54
N ASN A 354 1.02 2.42 -24.74
CA ASN A 354 2.00 3.25 -25.44
C ASN A 354 2.08 4.69 -24.92
N TYR A 355 1.26 5.06 -23.92
CA TYR A 355 1.21 6.39 -23.34
C TYR A 355 1.30 6.32 -21.82
N ASN A 356 2.32 6.94 -21.22
CA ASN A 356 2.34 7.15 -19.76
C ASN A 356 1.46 8.36 -19.42
N VAL A 357 0.46 8.19 -18.54
CA VAL A 357 -0.59 9.21 -18.33
C VAL A 357 -0.71 9.69 -16.90
N LEU A 358 -0.79 11.01 -16.71
CA LEU A 358 -1.15 11.73 -15.48
C LEU A 358 -2.62 12.15 -15.56
N ARG A 359 -3.49 11.68 -14.66
CA ARG A 359 -4.94 11.88 -14.79
C ARG A 359 -5.71 12.05 -13.48
N TRP A 360 -6.92 12.61 -13.57
CA TRP A 360 -7.84 12.79 -12.44
C TRP A 360 -9.08 11.89 -12.49
N THR A 361 -9.55 11.54 -11.30
CA THR A 361 -10.86 10.93 -11.05
C THR A 361 -11.53 11.60 -9.85
N ALA A 362 -12.80 11.28 -9.58
CA ALA A 362 -13.57 11.83 -8.47
C ALA A 362 -14.55 10.79 -7.90
N SER A 363 -14.03 9.78 -7.20
CA SER A 363 -14.84 8.63 -6.76
C SER A 363 -15.85 8.96 -5.63
N PRO A 364 -16.96 8.22 -5.52
CA PRO A 364 -17.86 8.29 -4.37
C PRO A 364 -17.20 7.83 -3.06
N ARG A 365 -16.26 6.89 -3.14
CA ARG A 365 -15.40 6.36 -2.06
C ARG A 365 -13.97 6.16 -2.59
N PRO A 366 -13.15 7.22 -2.64
CA PRO A 366 -11.74 7.10 -3.04
C PRO A 366 -11.01 6.12 -2.10
N ARG A 367 -10.02 5.39 -2.62
CA ARG A 367 -9.22 4.43 -1.84
C ARG A 367 -7.83 4.96 -1.45
N PHE A 368 -7.43 6.10 -2.01
CA PHE A 368 -6.13 6.75 -1.92
C PHE A 368 -6.27 8.22 -2.35
N GLY A 369 -5.21 9.02 -2.24
CA GLY A 369 -5.14 10.36 -2.85
C GLY A 369 -4.47 10.36 -4.23
N GLY A 370 -3.40 9.58 -4.38
CA GLY A 370 -2.73 9.26 -5.65
C GLY A 370 -2.45 7.75 -5.76
N TYR A 371 -2.11 7.32 -6.98
CA TYR A 371 -1.81 5.94 -7.32
C TYR A 371 -1.03 5.89 -8.64
N GLY A 372 0.29 5.64 -8.56
CA GLY A 372 1.22 5.50 -9.70
C GLY A 372 1.81 4.10 -9.88
N PRO A 373 1.04 3.08 -10.29
CA PRO A 373 1.57 1.77 -10.67
C PRO A 373 2.37 1.80 -11.98
N SER A 374 3.27 0.81 -12.14
CA SER A 374 3.99 0.53 -13.37
C SER A 374 3.83 -0.93 -13.83
N LEU A 375 3.88 -1.13 -15.15
CA LEU A 375 4.01 -2.44 -15.80
C LEU A 375 5.47 -2.62 -16.25
N ALA A 376 6.04 -3.78 -15.94
CA ALA A 376 7.39 -4.15 -16.35
C ALA A 376 7.42 -5.56 -16.96
N ASN A 377 8.40 -5.79 -17.82
CA ASN A 377 8.76 -7.08 -18.39
C ASN A 377 9.21 -8.04 -17.26
N PRO A 378 8.45 -9.10 -16.94
CA PRO A 378 8.77 -10.00 -15.83
C PRO A 378 9.89 -11.00 -16.15
N LEU A 379 10.60 -10.82 -17.27
CA LEU A 379 11.85 -11.52 -17.62
C LEU A 379 13.10 -10.66 -17.38
N THR A 380 12.98 -9.32 -17.39
CA THR A 380 14.14 -8.40 -17.39
C THR A 380 14.07 -7.27 -16.36
N GLY A 381 12.88 -6.82 -15.96
CA GLY A 381 12.69 -5.60 -15.15
C GLY A 381 12.54 -4.31 -15.97
N GLU A 382 12.58 -4.38 -17.30
CA GLU A 382 12.32 -3.23 -18.17
C GLU A 382 10.87 -2.72 -18.01
N MET A 383 10.67 -1.46 -17.65
CA MET A 383 9.34 -0.85 -17.60
C MET A 383 8.80 -0.56 -19.00
N ILE A 384 7.51 -0.83 -19.20
CA ILE A 384 6.82 -0.82 -20.50
C ILE A 384 5.77 0.30 -20.55
N GLY A 385 5.04 0.52 -19.45
CA GLY A 385 3.96 1.51 -19.38
C GLY A 385 3.51 1.77 -17.95
N SER A 386 2.96 2.96 -17.70
CA SER A 386 2.59 3.43 -16.36
C SER A 386 1.46 4.48 -16.40
N ASP A 387 0.68 4.56 -15.33
CA ASP A 387 -0.52 5.40 -15.25
C ASP A 387 -0.66 5.96 -13.84
N ILE A 388 -0.60 7.28 -13.68
CA ILE A 388 -0.71 7.99 -12.41
C ILE A 388 -2.12 8.58 -12.32
N MET A 389 -2.94 8.04 -11.40
CA MET A 389 -4.31 8.51 -11.19
C MET A 389 -4.48 9.17 -9.82
N LEU A 390 -5.04 10.39 -9.84
CA LEU A 390 -5.20 11.27 -8.68
C LEU A 390 -6.70 11.48 -8.37
N GLU A 391 -7.06 11.46 -7.09
CA GLU A 391 -8.45 11.61 -6.64
C GLU A 391 -8.76 13.06 -6.24
N PHE A 392 -9.78 13.65 -6.86
CA PHE A 392 -10.24 15.03 -6.59
C PHE A 392 -10.83 15.23 -5.17
N VAL A 393 -10.78 14.20 -4.31
CA VAL A 393 -10.96 14.34 -2.86
C VAL A 393 -9.82 15.15 -2.23
N PHE A 394 -8.60 15.06 -2.78
CA PHE A 394 -7.40 15.75 -2.30
C PHE A 394 -7.56 17.28 -2.34
N MET A 395 -8.09 17.80 -3.45
CA MET A 395 -8.35 19.24 -3.64
C MET A 395 -9.51 19.80 -2.80
N LYS A 396 -9.99 19.07 -1.79
CA LYS A 396 -11.16 19.45 -0.99
C LYS A 396 -10.97 19.12 0.49
N ASN A 397 -11.58 19.94 1.34
CA ASN A 397 -11.87 19.63 2.75
C ASN A 397 -12.94 18.52 2.90
N ARG A 398 -12.90 17.52 2.00
CA ARG A 398 -13.82 16.40 1.90
C ARG A 398 -13.26 15.23 2.70
N TRP A 399 -13.48 15.30 4.01
CA TRP A 399 -13.40 14.13 4.88
C TRP A 399 -14.20 12.96 4.27
N ILE A 400 -13.72 11.73 4.43
CA ILE A 400 -14.35 10.55 3.84
C ILE A 400 -15.81 10.47 4.31
N PHE A 401 -16.75 10.45 3.36
CA PHE A 401 -18.15 10.79 3.62
C PHE A 401 -18.86 9.85 4.61
N ASP A 402 -18.36 8.64 4.83
CA ASP A 402 -18.87 7.70 5.85
C ASP A 402 -18.35 8.04 7.26
N ASN A 403 -17.15 8.60 7.35
CA ASN A 403 -16.51 8.99 8.61
C ASN A 403 -16.95 10.37 9.10
N LEU A 404 -17.78 11.10 8.35
CA LEU A 404 -18.47 12.33 8.80
C LEU A 404 -19.64 12.04 9.76
N TYR A 405 -20.20 10.82 9.69
CA TYR A 405 -21.44 10.44 10.42
C TYR A 405 -21.26 9.17 11.27
N SER A 406 -20.09 8.52 11.24
CA SER A 406 -19.67 7.63 12.32
C SER A 406 -19.16 8.46 13.50
N GLN A 407 -19.45 8.02 14.74
CA GLN A 407 -19.16 8.81 15.94
C GLN A 407 -17.66 9.11 16.08
N GLY A 408 -17.35 10.36 16.44
CA GLY A 408 -15.99 10.91 16.50
C GLY A 408 -15.00 10.06 17.31
N ALA A 409 -13.71 10.18 16.98
CA ALA A 409 -12.57 9.36 17.42
C ALA A 409 -12.67 7.83 17.17
N SER A 410 -13.83 7.21 17.40
CA SER A 410 -14.04 5.75 17.26
C SER A 410 -13.93 5.22 15.83
N SER A 411 -13.96 6.11 14.83
CA SER A 411 -13.72 5.82 13.42
C SER A 411 -12.24 5.86 13.02
N LEU A 412 -11.40 6.63 13.75
CA LEU A 412 -9.95 6.76 13.49
C LEU A 412 -9.17 5.48 13.82
N SER A 413 -9.73 4.60 14.66
CA SER A 413 -9.09 3.34 15.06
C SER A 413 -9.37 2.15 14.14
N HIS A 414 -10.30 2.27 13.18
CA HIS A 414 -10.86 1.13 12.44
C HIS A 414 -11.05 1.39 10.93
N GLN A 415 -9.96 1.73 10.23
CA GLN A 415 -9.90 1.69 8.76
C GLN A 415 -8.43 1.55 8.26
N ASN A 416 -7.96 0.30 8.08
CA ASN A 416 -7.13 -0.11 6.91
C ASN A 416 -6.70 -1.60 6.93
N GLU A 417 -6.51 -2.24 8.10
CA GLU A 417 -6.07 -3.65 8.21
C GLU A 417 -6.91 -4.64 7.38
N ALA A 418 -8.18 -4.34 7.13
CA ALA A 418 -9.07 -5.22 6.40
C ALA A 418 -8.71 -5.41 4.91
N LEU A 419 -7.92 -4.52 4.28
CA LEU A 419 -7.68 -4.53 2.83
C LEU A 419 -6.19 -4.53 2.43
N SER A 420 -5.27 -4.70 3.37
CA SER A 420 -3.81 -4.61 3.15
C SER A 420 -3.17 -5.83 2.46
N ASN A 421 -3.90 -6.56 1.63
CA ASN A 421 -3.40 -7.76 0.92
C ASN A 421 -2.90 -7.45 -0.51
N THR A 422 -2.78 -6.18 -0.89
CA THR A 422 -2.14 -5.74 -2.14
C THR A 422 -1.12 -4.64 -1.83
N THR A 423 0.11 -4.83 -2.29
CA THR A 423 1.31 -4.01 -2.02
C THR A 423 1.33 -2.61 -2.64
N LEU A 424 0.18 -2.12 -3.13
CA LEU A 424 0.03 -0.89 -3.91
C LEU A 424 -1.16 -0.01 -3.45
N ASN A 425 -1.54 -0.07 -2.17
CA ASN A 425 -2.50 0.88 -1.60
C ASN A 425 -1.74 2.03 -0.92
N CYS A 426 -1.30 3.03 -1.69
CA CYS A 426 -0.65 4.22 -1.16
C CYS A 426 -1.56 4.95 -0.14
N SER A 427 -1.00 5.35 1.01
CA SER A 427 -1.71 6.21 1.98
C SER A 427 -1.07 7.58 2.21
N ALA A 428 -0.04 7.97 1.45
CA ALA A 428 0.56 9.31 1.51
C ALA A 428 -0.52 10.41 1.38
N GLY A 429 -1.42 10.26 0.39
CA GLY A 429 -2.53 11.19 0.16
C GLY A 429 -3.52 11.36 1.32
N HIS A 430 -3.56 10.43 2.29
CA HIS A 430 -4.36 10.57 3.52
C HIS A 430 -3.61 11.40 4.58
N GLU A 431 -2.32 11.13 4.79
CA GLU A 431 -1.48 11.93 5.70
C GLU A 431 -1.35 13.37 5.18
N LEU A 432 -1.18 13.56 3.86
CA LEU A 432 -1.25 14.86 3.19
C LEU A 432 -2.60 15.55 3.41
N GLN A 433 -3.74 14.84 3.28
CA GLN A 433 -5.06 15.47 3.51
C GLN A 433 -5.21 15.94 4.97
N GLN A 434 -4.74 15.17 5.95
CA GLN A 434 -4.70 15.63 7.35
C GLN A 434 -3.72 16.80 7.53
N GLY A 435 -2.60 16.80 6.82
CA GLY A 435 -1.65 17.90 6.78
C GLY A 435 -2.27 19.20 6.26
N LEU A 436 -2.92 19.16 5.10
CA LEU A 436 -3.66 20.29 4.53
C LEU A 436 -4.71 20.83 5.52
N MET A 437 -5.43 19.94 6.22
CA MET A 437 -6.40 20.35 7.25
C MET A 437 -5.77 21.08 8.44
N LEU A 438 -4.58 20.67 8.91
CA LEU A 438 -3.84 21.40 9.95
C LEU A 438 -3.34 22.74 9.41
N GLY A 439 -2.70 22.76 8.23
CA GLY A 439 -2.17 23.98 7.63
C GLY A 439 -3.28 25.01 7.38
N HIS A 440 -4.48 24.59 6.95
CA HIS A 440 -5.65 25.45 6.83
C HIS A 440 -6.24 25.92 8.18
N ALA A 441 -6.02 25.21 9.28
CA ALA A 441 -6.39 25.66 10.63
C ALA A 441 -5.38 26.65 11.23
N MET A 442 -4.15 26.66 10.71
CA MET A 442 -3.08 27.58 11.09
C MET A 442 -3.05 28.85 10.23
N ALA A 443 -3.23 28.74 8.92
CA ALA A 443 -3.26 29.87 8.00
C ALA A 443 -4.45 30.79 8.34
N ASN A 444 -4.16 31.93 8.97
CA ASN A 444 -5.14 32.82 9.63
C ASN A 444 -5.97 33.64 8.62
N SER A 445 -6.75 32.93 7.80
CA SER A 445 -7.42 33.42 6.59
C SER A 445 -6.49 34.02 5.52
N ASN A 446 -5.17 33.85 5.63
CA ASN A 446 -4.24 34.26 4.57
C ASN A 446 -4.33 33.32 3.36
N GLU A 447 -4.92 33.80 2.27
CA GLU A 447 -5.07 33.04 1.02
C GLU A 447 -3.73 32.73 0.33
N ILE A 448 -2.66 33.49 0.62
CA ILE A 448 -1.31 33.23 0.08
C ILE A 448 -0.73 31.96 0.73
N GLU A 449 -0.79 31.86 2.06
CA GLU A 449 -0.37 30.66 2.81
C GLU A 449 -1.18 29.43 2.38
N LYS A 450 -2.51 29.57 2.26
CA LYS A 450 -3.38 28.47 1.80
C LYS A 450 -3.03 28.01 0.38
N LYS A 451 -2.68 28.93 -0.52
CA LYS A 451 -2.26 28.59 -1.89
C LYS A 451 -0.89 27.89 -1.90
N ALA A 452 0.09 28.39 -1.13
CA ALA A 452 1.40 27.75 -1.01
C ALA A 452 1.26 26.32 -0.46
N LEU A 453 0.52 26.16 0.64
CA LEU A 453 0.23 24.86 1.26
C LEU A 453 -0.39 23.84 0.27
N LEU A 454 -1.31 24.29 -0.61
CA LEU A 454 -1.93 23.44 -1.63
C LEU A 454 -1.00 23.14 -2.81
N ASP A 455 -0.20 24.10 -3.27
CA ASP A 455 0.75 23.91 -4.37
C ASP A 455 1.90 22.99 -3.95
N GLU A 456 2.51 23.23 -2.78
CA GLU A 456 3.57 22.38 -2.21
C GLU A 456 3.05 20.96 -1.92
N GLY A 457 1.84 20.84 -1.35
CA GLY A 457 1.21 19.54 -1.09
C GLY A 457 0.89 18.76 -2.37
N LEU A 458 0.51 19.44 -3.45
CA LEU A 458 0.32 18.82 -4.76
C LEU A 458 1.66 18.39 -5.37
N ARG A 459 2.71 19.22 -5.29
CA ARG A 459 4.06 18.86 -5.76
C ARG A 459 4.56 17.60 -5.07
N MET A 460 4.42 17.50 -3.75
CA MET A 460 4.79 16.31 -2.97
C MET A 460 4.07 15.05 -3.49
N LEU A 461 2.75 15.13 -3.71
CA LEU A 461 1.97 14.00 -4.22
C LEU A 461 2.41 13.59 -5.65
N ILE A 462 2.62 14.55 -6.56
CA ILE A 462 3.10 14.24 -7.92
C ILE A 462 4.51 13.64 -7.89
N LEU A 463 5.41 14.17 -7.07
CA LEU A 463 6.76 13.65 -6.88
C LEU A 463 6.75 12.19 -6.40
N HIS A 464 5.92 11.89 -5.40
CA HIS A 464 5.76 10.57 -4.79
C HIS A 464 5.24 9.54 -5.79
N GLU A 465 4.13 9.84 -6.48
CA GLU A 465 3.59 8.90 -7.47
C GLU A 465 4.56 8.74 -8.66
N VAL A 466 5.22 9.80 -9.13
CA VAL A 466 6.25 9.68 -10.18
C VAL A 466 7.42 8.80 -9.69
N GLY A 467 7.86 8.92 -8.44
CA GLY A 467 8.94 8.08 -7.89
C GLY A 467 8.65 6.57 -7.98
N HIS A 468 7.41 6.14 -7.69
CA HIS A 468 6.98 4.76 -7.94
C HIS A 468 7.11 4.36 -9.41
N THR A 469 6.72 5.24 -10.32
CA THR A 469 6.82 5.02 -11.77
C THR A 469 8.24 5.13 -12.33
N LEU A 470 9.21 5.55 -11.52
CA LEU A 470 10.65 5.42 -11.80
C LEU A 470 11.26 4.14 -11.20
N GLY A 471 10.45 3.36 -10.47
CA GLY A 471 10.81 2.08 -9.88
C GLY A 471 10.97 2.08 -8.37
N LEU A 472 10.83 3.22 -7.68
CA LEU A 472 11.17 3.34 -6.26
C LEU A 472 10.09 2.80 -5.32
N ASN A 473 10.52 2.09 -4.28
CA ASN A 473 9.71 1.74 -3.11
C ASN A 473 9.42 2.97 -2.23
N HIS A 474 8.47 2.87 -1.31
CA HIS A 474 8.39 3.81 -0.18
C HIS A 474 9.71 3.83 0.62
N ASN A 475 10.04 4.97 1.23
CA ASN A 475 11.17 5.11 2.13
C ASN A 475 10.77 5.86 3.42
N MET A 476 10.24 5.10 4.37
CA MET A 476 9.82 5.48 5.73
C MET A 476 10.98 5.80 6.69
N LYS A 477 12.25 5.72 6.23
CA LYS A 477 13.45 6.09 7.01
C LYS A 477 14.03 7.44 6.58
N ALA A 478 13.38 8.15 5.65
CA ALA A 478 13.90 9.38 5.08
C ALA A 478 13.60 10.64 5.93
N SER A 479 12.65 10.54 6.87
CA SER A 479 12.27 11.57 7.86
C SER A 479 13.45 12.09 8.70
N ILE A 480 14.53 11.31 8.83
CA ILE A 480 15.70 11.63 9.67
C ILE A 480 16.74 12.55 9.00
N LEU A 481 16.42 13.23 7.89
CA LEU A 481 17.34 14.14 7.21
C LEU A 481 17.67 15.40 8.04
N TRP A 482 16.69 15.94 8.77
CA TRP A 482 16.82 17.16 9.56
C TRP A 482 16.50 16.89 11.04
N ASP A 483 16.91 17.77 11.95
CA ASP A 483 16.40 17.75 13.34
C ASP A 483 15.09 18.55 13.44
N GLU A 484 14.52 18.66 14.65
CA GLU A 484 13.26 19.36 14.88
C GLU A 484 13.34 20.89 14.70
N LYS A 485 14.53 21.45 14.45
CA LYS A 485 14.77 22.89 14.25
C LYS A 485 15.10 23.19 12.80
N ASP A 486 16.07 22.46 12.24
CA ASP A 486 16.57 22.64 10.87
C ASP A 486 15.47 22.42 9.81
N ILE A 487 14.50 21.53 10.08
CA ILE A 487 13.42 21.25 9.12
C ILE A 487 12.48 22.45 8.88
N HIS A 488 12.49 23.46 9.76
CA HIS A 488 11.74 24.70 9.56
C HIS A 488 12.54 25.77 8.79
N ASN A 489 13.82 25.51 8.46
CA ASN A 489 14.71 26.48 7.83
C ASN A 489 14.78 26.31 6.30
N LYS A 490 14.00 27.13 5.57
CA LYS A 490 13.98 27.15 4.08
C LYS A 490 15.37 27.25 3.42
N ALA A 491 16.35 27.86 4.08
CA ALA A 491 17.70 28.01 3.54
C ALA A 491 18.54 26.72 3.63
N LEU A 492 18.16 25.78 4.51
CA LEU A 492 18.75 24.45 4.62
C LEU A 492 17.96 23.43 3.79
N THR A 493 16.63 23.37 3.98
CA THR A 493 15.73 22.42 3.31
C THR A 493 15.72 22.61 1.80
N LYS A 494 15.60 23.86 1.31
CA LYS A 494 15.51 24.23 -0.11
C LYS A 494 14.47 23.41 -0.88
N GLY A 495 13.33 23.11 -0.24
CA GLY A 495 12.28 22.25 -0.80
C GLY A 495 12.43 20.75 -0.51
N ALA A 496 13.55 20.27 0.07
CA ALA A 496 13.72 18.89 0.55
C ALA A 496 13.59 18.82 2.08
N LEU A 497 12.49 18.24 2.55
CA LEU A 497 12.17 18.03 3.97
C LEU A 497 12.61 16.65 4.49
N THR A 498 12.79 15.69 3.59
CA THR A 498 13.24 14.33 3.88
C THR A 498 14.35 13.93 2.91
N GLY A 499 15.03 12.81 3.21
CA GLY A 499 15.95 12.20 2.26
C GLY A 499 15.28 11.83 0.93
N SER A 500 13.97 11.54 0.95
CA SER A 500 13.22 10.95 -0.15
C SER A 500 11.76 11.39 -0.17
N VAL A 501 11.26 11.75 -1.35
CA VAL A 501 9.82 12.00 -1.61
C VAL A 501 8.94 10.78 -1.32
N MET A 502 9.55 9.59 -1.20
CA MET A 502 8.87 8.31 -1.00
C MET A 502 8.44 8.05 0.47
N ASP A 503 8.62 9.03 1.36
CA ASP A 503 8.19 8.98 2.78
C ASP A 503 6.73 9.45 2.96
N TYR A 504 6.10 9.10 4.09
CA TYR A 504 4.74 9.49 4.48
C TYR A 504 4.79 10.48 5.66
N THR A 505 5.38 11.65 5.42
CA THR A 505 5.52 12.71 6.43
C THR A 505 4.22 13.48 6.69
N PRO A 506 4.07 14.07 7.90
CA PRO A 506 3.03 15.04 8.17
C PRO A 506 3.37 16.38 7.50
N VAL A 507 2.40 17.32 7.43
CA VAL A 507 2.73 18.71 7.03
C VAL A 507 3.76 19.32 8.00
N ASN A 508 4.71 20.06 7.45
CA ASN A 508 5.68 20.84 8.20
C ASN A 508 5.09 22.21 8.59
N VAL A 509 4.56 22.31 9.81
CA VAL A 509 4.16 23.57 10.41
C VAL A 509 5.12 23.86 11.57
N ALA A 510 5.69 25.06 11.58
CA ALA A 510 6.67 25.47 12.58
C ALA A 510 6.05 25.60 13.99
N PRO A 511 6.81 25.32 15.06
CA PRO A 511 6.42 25.59 16.44
C PRO A 511 6.13 27.08 16.68
N ILE A 512 5.42 27.36 17.78
CA ILE A 512 4.99 28.72 18.11
C ILE A 512 6.21 29.61 18.37
N GLY A 513 6.36 30.68 17.56
CA GLY A 513 7.51 31.59 17.63
C GLY A 513 8.68 31.20 16.71
N VAL A 514 8.63 30.05 16.03
CA VAL A 514 9.59 29.65 14.99
C VAL A 514 9.09 30.16 13.63
N ALA A 515 10.02 30.54 12.74
CA ALA A 515 9.69 30.97 11.38
C ALA A 515 9.22 29.78 10.51
N GLN A 516 8.22 29.99 9.66
CA GLN A 516 7.62 28.92 8.86
C GLN A 516 8.51 28.47 7.69
N GLY A 517 8.82 27.16 7.67
CA GLY A 517 9.55 26.45 6.62
C GLY A 517 8.73 26.17 5.36
N ASP A 518 9.26 25.31 4.49
CA ASP A 518 8.47 24.66 3.42
C ASP A 518 7.45 23.73 4.07
N TYR A 519 6.16 23.82 3.73
CA TYR A 519 5.09 23.00 4.30
C TYR A 519 5.16 21.54 3.85
N PHE A 520 5.58 21.30 2.61
CA PHE A 520 5.78 19.98 2.04
C PHE A 520 7.01 19.94 1.12
N GLN A 521 7.45 18.74 0.77
CA GLN A 521 8.58 18.54 -0.13
C GLN A 521 8.22 18.90 -1.58
N THR A 522 9.05 19.72 -2.22
CA THR A 522 8.82 20.27 -3.57
C THR A 522 9.87 19.84 -4.61
N ALA A 523 10.86 19.04 -4.22
CA ALA A 523 11.88 18.46 -5.09
C ALA A 523 12.29 17.04 -4.63
N PRO A 524 12.93 16.22 -5.50
CA PRO A 524 13.58 14.99 -5.07
C PRO A 524 14.66 15.26 -4.00
N GLY A 525 14.71 14.41 -2.98
CA GLY A 525 15.71 14.50 -1.90
C GLY A 525 17.05 13.83 -2.24
N PRO A 526 18.04 13.89 -1.33
CA PRO A 526 19.36 13.30 -1.56
C PRO A 526 19.32 11.78 -1.81
N TYR A 527 18.49 11.01 -1.09
CA TYR A 527 18.29 9.59 -1.37
C TYR A 527 17.68 9.37 -2.75
N ASP A 528 16.70 10.18 -3.19
CA ASP A 528 16.08 10.03 -4.50
C ASP A 528 17.10 10.22 -5.63
N ILE A 529 18.00 11.21 -5.48
CA ILE A 529 19.07 11.51 -6.42
C ILE A 529 20.09 10.34 -6.47
N TRP A 530 20.53 9.85 -5.31
CA TRP A 530 21.43 8.69 -5.19
C TRP A 530 20.78 7.38 -5.70
N ALA A 531 19.48 7.21 -5.49
CA ALA A 531 18.76 6.04 -5.97
C ALA A 531 18.67 6.03 -7.50
N ILE A 532 18.33 7.16 -8.13
CA ILE A 532 18.33 7.30 -9.59
C ILE A 532 19.76 7.20 -10.17
N GLU A 533 20.79 7.71 -9.47
CA GLU A 533 22.20 7.48 -9.82
C GLU A 533 22.49 5.97 -9.90
N TYR A 534 22.13 5.18 -8.88
CA TYR A 534 22.26 3.72 -8.92
C TYR A 534 21.42 3.07 -10.03
N GLY A 535 20.13 3.38 -10.11
CA GLY A 535 19.19 2.70 -11.01
C GLY A 535 19.42 2.99 -12.50
N TYR A 536 19.84 4.21 -12.84
CA TYR A 536 19.85 4.70 -14.22
C TYR A 536 21.22 5.06 -14.79
N SER A 537 22.28 5.20 -13.98
CA SER A 537 23.63 5.48 -14.51
C SER A 537 24.09 4.43 -15.55
N THR A 538 24.74 4.91 -16.61
CA THR A 538 25.23 4.08 -17.72
C THR A 538 26.12 2.95 -17.21
N ALA A 539 25.80 1.71 -17.60
CA ALA A 539 26.57 0.54 -17.22
C ALA A 539 27.88 0.43 -18.00
N LEU A 540 28.95 -0.05 -17.37
CA LEU A 540 30.16 -0.45 -18.06
C LEU A 540 29.97 -1.79 -18.80
N ASP A 541 30.77 -2.05 -19.83
CA ASP A 541 30.68 -3.31 -20.61
C ASP A 541 31.44 -4.49 -19.97
N ASN A 542 32.44 -4.21 -19.13
CA ASN A 542 33.07 -5.22 -18.29
C ASN A 542 32.24 -5.42 -17.00
N ALA A 543 31.84 -6.66 -16.72
CA ALA A 543 31.01 -7.01 -15.57
C ALA A 543 31.71 -6.79 -14.21
N ASP A 544 33.02 -7.02 -14.12
CA ASP A 544 33.77 -6.80 -12.87
C ASP A 544 33.98 -5.30 -12.59
N ASP A 545 34.16 -4.49 -13.64
CA ASP A 545 34.27 -3.03 -13.52
C ASP A 545 32.90 -2.39 -13.21
N GLU A 546 31.82 -2.84 -13.87
CA GLU A 546 30.45 -2.42 -13.55
C GLU A 546 30.10 -2.79 -12.11
N LYS A 547 30.47 -3.99 -11.65
CA LYS A 547 30.25 -4.41 -10.26
C LYS A 547 30.98 -3.48 -9.28
N GLN A 548 32.26 -3.20 -9.51
CA GLN A 548 33.03 -2.27 -8.66
C GLN A 548 32.43 -0.85 -8.65
N ARG A 549 31.96 -0.37 -9.81
CA ARG A 549 31.29 0.93 -9.94
C ARG A 549 29.98 0.98 -9.15
N LEU A 550 29.16 -0.06 -9.23
CA LEU A 550 27.91 -0.17 -8.48
C LEU A 550 28.16 -0.35 -6.97
N ASP A 551 29.14 -1.15 -6.57
CA ASP A 551 29.55 -1.30 -5.16
C ASP A 551 29.99 0.06 -4.56
N ALA A 552 30.69 0.90 -5.34
CA ALA A 552 31.13 2.23 -4.92
C ALA A 552 30.00 3.28 -4.85
N ILE A 553 28.92 3.13 -5.64
CA ILE A 553 27.70 3.92 -5.44
C ILE A 553 27.00 3.44 -4.17
N LEU A 554 26.84 2.13 -4.00
CA LEU A 554 26.10 1.52 -2.89
C LEU A 554 26.82 1.61 -1.53
N SER A 555 28.13 1.86 -1.48
CA SER A 555 28.86 2.09 -0.22
C SER A 555 28.52 3.42 0.46
N ARG A 556 27.81 4.32 -0.24
CA ARG A 556 27.30 5.60 0.27
C ARG A 556 25.98 5.47 1.08
N SER A 557 25.54 4.25 1.39
CA SER A 557 24.30 3.97 2.14
C SER A 557 24.24 4.58 3.54
N ASN A 558 25.40 4.89 4.13
CA ASN A 558 25.55 5.52 5.44
C ASN A 558 25.73 7.05 5.39
N GLU A 559 25.76 7.67 4.20
CA GLU A 559 25.86 9.13 4.08
C GLU A 559 24.57 9.81 4.59
N LYS A 560 24.70 11.00 5.20
CA LYS A 560 23.55 11.74 5.74
C LYS A 560 22.56 12.06 4.60
N GLY A 561 21.38 11.44 4.68
CA GLY A 561 20.30 11.62 3.72
C GLY A 561 20.04 10.43 2.81
N HIS A 562 20.85 9.35 2.85
CA HIS A 562 20.64 8.11 2.09
C HIS A 562 19.98 6.97 2.88
N ALA A 563 19.51 7.23 4.10
CA ALA A 563 18.90 6.22 4.95
C ALA A 563 17.66 5.57 4.29
N PHE A 564 17.61 4.23 4.29
CA PHE A 564 16.55 3.45 3.66
C PHE A 564 15.82 2.50 4.64
N GLY A 565 14.48 2.47 4.53
CA GLY A 565 13.59 1.47 5.14
C GLY A 565 12.16 1.62 4.62
N ASN A 566 11.44 0.51 4.34
CA ASN A 566 10.13 0.54 3.67
C ASN A 566 9.03 -0.21 4.46
N ASP A 567 7.88 -0.49 3.84
CA ASP A 567 6.74 -1.21 4.44
C ASP A 567 7.08 -2.58 5.04
N ALA A 568 8.22 -3.17 4.67
CA ALA A 568 8.71 -4.42 5.22
C ALA A 568 9.24 -4.28 6.66
N ASP A 569 9.53 -3.06 7.13
CA ASP A 569 10.02 -2.75 8.49
C ASP A 569 9.15 -1.74 9.27
N ASP A 570 8.13 -1.15 8.65
CA ASP A 570 7.32 -0.04 9.21
C ASP A 570 6.61 -0.35 10.56
N MET A 571 6.99 0.40 11.61
CA MET A 571 6.50 0.26 12.98
C MET A 571 5.13 0.90 13.28
N ARG A 572 4.32 1.27 12.27
CA ARG A 572 2.99 1.88 12.48
C ARG A 572 2.07 1.01 13.35
N ALA A 573 2.14 -0.31 13.24
CA ALA A 573 1.30 -1.25 14.01
C ALA A 573 2.00 -1.72 15.32
N PRO A 574 1.32 -1.71 16.49
CA PRO A 574 1.90 -2.15 17.75
C PRO A 574 2.48 -3.57 17.70
N GLY A 575 3.69 -3.75 18.24
CA GLY A 575 4.34 -5.06 18.27
C GLY A 575 4.77 -5.63 16.90
N ARG A 576 4.77 -4.81 15.86
CA ARG A 576 5.28 -5.13 14.52
C ARG A 576 6.63 -4.43 14.33
N HIS A 577 7.60 -5.15 13.74
CA HIS A 577 8.97 -4.69 13.45
C HIS A 577 9.71 -4.08 14.65
N ILE A 578 10.89 -3.47 14.42
CA ILE A 578 11.84 -3.11 15.50
C ILE A 578 12.47 -1.71 15.41
N ASP A 579 12.65 -1.12 14.22
CA ASP A 579 13.33 0.19 14.07
C ASP A 579 12.34 1.36 14.12
N PRO A 580 12.37 2.20 15.17
CA PRO A 580 11.40 3.27 15.35
C PRO A 580 11.67 4.49 14.46
N ARG A 581 12.74 4.48 13.66
CA ARG A 581 13.01 5.44 12.58
C ARG A 581 12.38 5.02 11.25
N ILE A 582 11.71 3.86 11.19
CA ILE A 582 10.99 3.39 10.01
C ILE A 582 9.50 3.44 10.36
N MET A 583 8.87 4.58 10.09
CA MET A 583 7.47 4.82 10.44
C MET A 583 6.80 5.79 9.45
N ILE A 584 5.66 6.35 9.85
CA ILE A 584 4.93 7.36 9.08
C ILE A 584 4.46 8.43 10.06
N GLY A 585 4.27 9.68 9.64
CA GLY A 585 3.76 10.75 10.49
C GLY A 585 4.76 11.33 11.52
N ASP A 586 5.99 10.81 11.56
CA ASP A 586 7.19 11.45 12.10
C ASP A 586 7.88 12.32 11.03
N MET A 587 8.81 13.19 11.45
CA MET A 587 9.40 14.21 10.55
C MET A 587 10.71 14.81 11.11
N SER A 588 11.54 14.01 11.78
CA SER A 588 12.80 14.50 12.38
C SER A 588 13.71 13.34 12.76
N SER A 589 15.02 13.57 12.72
CA SER A 589 16.05 12.73 13.35
C SER A 589 15.93 12.69 14.89
N ASN A 590 15.22 13.66 15.47
CA ASN A 590 14.78 13.69 16.86
C ASN A 590 13.23 13.64 16.92
N PRO A 591 12.63 12.43 16.79
CA PRO A 591 11.19 12.28 16.72
C PRO A 591 10.48 12.54 18.06
N VAL A 592 11.18 12.56 19.20
CA VAL A 592 10.57 12.81 20.52
C VAL A 592 10.32 14.30 20.73
N ALA A 593 11.33 15.15 20.48
CA ALA A 593 11.15 16.61 20.55
C ALA A 593 10.13 17.09 19.49
N TYR A 594 10.27 16.65 18.23
CA TYR A 594 9.32 17.03 17.17
C TYR A 594 7.86 16.65 17.51
N ALA A 595 7.64 15.43 18.04
CA ALA A 595 6.31 15.00 18.46
C ALA A 595 5.76 15.86 19.61
N THR A 596 6.61 16.30 20.53
CA THR A 596 6.25 17.14 21.69
C THR A 596 5.91 18.57 21.27
N ASP A 597 6.72 19.20 20.41
CA ASP A 597 6.43 20.51 19.82
C ASP A 597 5.12 20.48 19.02
N ARG A 598 4.88 19.40 18.26
CA ARG A 598 3.65 19.18 17.51
C ARG A 598 2.43 19.00 18.42
N MET A 599 2.58 18.38 19.59
CA MET A 599 1.53 18.32 20.62
C MET A 599 1.23 19.71 21.21
N GLY A 600 2.27 20.49 21.54
CA GLY A 600 2.13 21.86 22.03
C GLY A 600 1.41 22.77 21.04
N LEU A 601 1.79 22.71 19.77
CA LEU A 601 1.12 23.40 18.66
C LEU A 601 -0.37 23.03 18.56
N ILE A 602 -0.70 21.73 18.62
CA ILE A 602 -2.10 21.26 18.56
C ILE A 602 -2.91 21.78 19.77
N ASN A 603 -2.33 21.77 20.98
CA ASN A 603 -2.98 22.31 22.18
C ASN A 603 -3.28 23.81 22.06
N HIS A 604 -2.36 24.60 21.48
CA HIS A 604 -2.60 26.01 21.19
C HIS A 604 -3.75 26.21 20.19
N ILE A 605 -3.78 25.44 19.09
CA ILE A 605 -4.85 25.52 18.07
C ILE A 605 -6.22 25.20 18.67
N PHE A 606 -6.34 24.24 19.59
CA PHE A 606 -7.61 23.95 20.27
C PHE A 606 -8.17 25.19 20.99
N GLY A 607 -7.32 26.02 21.61
CA GLY A 607 -7.74 27.26 22.26
C GLY A 607 -8.36 28.28 21.28
N GLU A 608 -7.82 28.39 20.07
CA GLU A 608 -8.30 29.32 19.04
C GLU A 608 -9.46 28.78 18.20
N LEU A 609 -9.66 27.45 18.17
CA LEU A 609 -10.44 26.77 17.14
C LEU A 609 -11.88 27.29 17.00
N LYS A 610 -12.53 27.67 18.11
CA LYS A 610 -13.89 28.28 18.09
C LYS A 610 -13.93 29.54 17.23
N GLN A 611 -12.92 30.40 17.33
CA GLN A 611 -12.86 31.66 16.58
C GLN A 611 -12.57 31.42 15.10
N LYS A 612 -11.73 30.42 14.79
CA LYS A 612 -11.35 30.09 13.40
C LYS A 612 -12.42 29.32 12.61
N THR A 613 -13.27 28.54 13.29
CA THR A 613 -14.19 27.58 12.61
C THR A 613 -15.68 27.92 12.71
N LEU A 614 -16.12 28.65 13.74
CA LEU A 614 -17.53 29.03 13.89
C LEU A 614 -17.83 30.32 13.12
N LYS A 615 -18.99 30.38 12.46
CA LYS A 615 -19.46 31.53 11.69
C LYS A 615 -20.95 31.74 11.93
N GLU A 616 -21.40 32.99 11.87
CA GLU A 616 -22.82 33.33 11.97
C GLU A 616 -23.64 32.63 10.88
N GLY A 617 -24.80 32.09 11.25
CA GLY A 617 -25.62 31.23 10.38
C GLY A 617 -25.00 29.87 10.01
N GLY A 618 -23.78 29.58 10.46
CA GLY A 618 -23.03 28.36 10.14
C GLY A 618 -23.41 27.14 11.00
N SER A 619 -22.97 25.97 10.55
CA SER A 619 -23.03 24.73 11.36
C SER A 619 -21.75 24.56 12.18
N HIS A 620 -21.86 23.84 13.30
CA HIS A 620 -20.74 23.36 14.13
C HIS A 620 -19.85 22.29 13.47
N GLN A 621 -20.30 21.69 12.37
CA GLN A 621 -19.62 20.58 11.70
C GLN A 621 -18.15 20.84 11.30
N PRO A 622 -17.71 22.06 10.89
CA PRO A 622 -16.30 22.35 10.64
C PRO A 622 -15.44 22.27 11.91
N LEU A 623 -15.93 22.82 13.04
CA LEU A 623 -15.26 22.72 14.34
C LEU A 623 -15.07 21.26 14.73
N LEU A 624 -16.15 20.46 14.63
CA LEU A 624 -16.13 19.03 14.93
C LEU A 624 -15.11 18.26 14.07
N ILE A 625 -15.02 18.55 12.76
CA ILE A 625 -14.08 17.89 11.84
C ILE A 625 -12.64 18.24 12.21
N THR A 626 -12.32 19.53 12.32
CA THR A 626 -10.94 19.97 12.62
C THR A 626 -10.51 19.51 14.01
N ALA A 627 -11.39 19.56 15.02
CA ALA A 627 -11.09 19.07 16.36
C ALA A 627 -10.78 17.56 16.40
N ASN A 628 -11.53 16.73 15.65
CA ASN A 628 -11.21 15.30 15.53
C ASN A 628 -9.91 15.02 14.77
N SER A 629 -9.60 15.82 13.74
CA SER A 629 -8.35 15.67 12.96
C SER A 629 -7.12 16.07 13.78
N LEU A 630 -7.20 17.17 14.54
CA LEU A 630 -6.18 17.61 15.49
C LEU A 630 -5.91 16.55 16.57
N TYR A 631 -6.97 16.01 17.19
CA TYR A 631 -6.86 14.87 18.12
C TYR A 631 -6.22 13.64 17.44
N GLY A 632 -6.56 13.37 16.18
CA GLY A 632 -5.94 12.30 15.38
C GLY A 632 -4.43 12.47 15.24
N GLN A 633 -3.96 13.67 14.90
CA GLN A 633 -2.53 13.98 14.83
C GLN A 633 -1.84 13.91 16.20
N TYR A 634 -2.48 14.42 17.27
CA TYR A 634 -1.93 14.35 18.63
C TYR A 634 -1.72 12.88 19.06
N LYS A 635 -2.74 12.03 18.88
CA LYS A 635 -2.66 10.59 19.11
C LYS A 635 -1.58 9.93 18.24
N LYS A 636 -1.38 10.40 17.00
CA LYS A 636 -0.34 9.88 16.10
C LYS A 636 1.07 10.24 16.59
N GLN A 637 1.28 11.43 17.14
CA GLN A 637 2.54 11.80 17.79
C GLN A 637 2.79 10.99 19.08
N ALA A 638 1.76 10.78 19.90
CA ALA A 638 1.84 9.89 21.06
C ALA A 638 2.23 8.45 20.67
N GLU A 639 1.75 7.99 19.50
CA GLU A 639 2.17 6.73 18.91
C GLU A 639 3.64 6.75 18.45
N VAL A 640 4.13 7.80 17.79
CA VAL A 640 5.53 7.94 17.35
C VAL A 640 6.50 7.81 18.54
N ILE A 641 6.27 8.58 19.61
CA ILE A 641 7.10 8.57 20.83
C ILE A 641 7.17 7.14 21.41
N SER A 642 6.04 6.42 21.46
CA SER A 642 5.99 5.10 22.10
C SER A 642 6.68 3.96 21.33
N ARG A 643 7.23 4.20 20.12
CA ARG A 643 8.07 3.20 19.42
C ARG A 643 9.53 3.25 19.85
N GLN A 644 10.01 4.38 20.38
CA GLN A 644 11.42 4.52 20.81
C GLN A 644 11.73 3.58 21.98
N ILE A 645 10.82 3.46 22.94
CA ILE A 645 10.94 2.53 24.08
C ILE A 645 10.93 1.08 23.57
N GLY A 646 12.03 0.37 23.83
CA GLY A 646 12.28 -0.96 23.31
C GLY A 646 12.50 -1.02 21.79
N GLY A 647 12.86 0.07 21.12
CA GLY A 647 13.25 0.08 19.71
C GLY A 647 14.66 -0.48 19.47
N VAL A 648 14.94 -0.88 18.23
CA VAL A 648 16.25 -1.36 17.76
C VAL A 648 16.51 -0.82 16.35
N TYR A 649 17.50 0.04 16.21
CA TYR A 649 17.98 0.55 14.94
C TYR A 649 18.53 -0.59 14.08
N ILE A 650 18.06 -0.67 12.83
CA ILE A 650 18.57 -1.55 11.77
C ILE A 650 19.45 -0.73 10.84
N GLU A 651 20.69 -1.20 10.61
CA GLU A 651 21.50 -0.76 9.47
C GLU A 651 21.73 -1.92 8.51
N ARG A 652 21.77 -1.62 7.20
CA ARG A 652 21.91 -2.59 6.12
C ARG A 652 23.23 -2.49 5.35
N ASP A 653 24.17 -1.70 5.88
CA ASP A 653 25.54 -1.63 5.36
C ASP A 653 26.17 -3.03 5.30
N PHE A 654 26.89 -3.32 4.22
CA PHE A 654 27.67 -4.54 4.11
C PHE A 654 29.01 -4.38 4.84
N VAL A 655 29.61 -5.51 5.25
CA VAL A 655 30.88 -5.51 5.98
C VAL A 655 31.97 -4.80 5.18
N SER A 656 32.47 -3.69 5.71
CA SER A 656 33.60 -2.92 5.19
C SER A 656 34.83 -3.12 6.08
N LYS A 657 36.01 -2.77 5.58
CA LYS A 657 37.22 -2.63 6.41
C LYS A 657 37.24 -1.30 7.18
N ASP A 658 36.48 -0.33 6.69
CA ASP A 658 36.53 1.07 7.13
C ASP A 658 35.34 1.45 8.04
N SER A 659 34.47 0.50 8.39
CA SER A 659 33.39 0.69 9.37
C SER A 659 33.07 -0.58 10.17
N ASP A 660 32.86 -0.42 11.48
CA ASP A 660 32.29 -1.41 12.42
C ASP A 660 30.78 -1.13 12.65
N THR A 661 30.03 -0.82 11.58
CA THR A 661 28.58 -0.58 11.67
C THR A 661 27.90 -1.84 12.20
N LYS A 662 27.31 -1.78 13.41
CA LYS A 662 26.55 -2.88 13.99
C LYS A 662 25.16 -2.93 13.35
N PRO A 663 24.76 -4.01 12.64
CA PRO A 663 23.48 -4.08 11.93
C PRO A 663 22.25 -3.96 12.84
N TYR A 664 22.41 -4.22 14.14
CA TYR A 664 21.39 -4.05 15.17
C TYR A 664 21.97 -3.29 16.36
N THR A 665 21.41 -2.12 16.67
CA THR A 665 21.76 -1.34 17.86
C THR A 665 20.49 -0.92 18.60
N PRO A 666 20.30 -1.25 19.88
CA PRO A 666 19.14 -0.78 20.64
C PRO A 666 19.06 0.76 20.68
N VAL A 667 17.85 1.32 20.74
CA VAL A 667 17.68 2.77 20.92
C VAL A 667 18.43 3.21 22.20
N PRO A 668 19.25 4.28 22.16
CA PRO A 668 19.96 4.78 23.33
C PRO A 668 19.03 4.96 24.54
N ALA A 669 19.45 4.49 25.71
CA ALA A 669 18.61 4.52 26.91
C ALA A 669 18.10 5.93 27.26
N SER A 670 18.92 6.97 27.03
CA SER A 670 18.52 8.37 27.16
C SER A 670 17.30 8.72 26.31
N ILE A 671 17.27 8.32 25.04
CA ILE A 671 16.14 8.57 24.12
C ILE A 671 14.90 7.75 24.53
N GLN A 672 15.09 6.54 25.06
CA GLN A 672 13.97 5.76 25.60
C GLN A 672 13.37 6.38 26.87
N GLN A 673 14.20 6.96 27.75
CA GLN A 673 13.78 7.65 28.97
C GLN A 673 13.15 9.02 28.65
N GLU A 674 13.70 9.78 27.71
CA GLU A 674 13.11 11.00 27.16
C GLU A 674 11.72 10.72 26.57
N ALA A 675 11.58 9.63 25.80
CA ALA A 675 10.29 9.18 25.28
C ALA A 675 9.32 8.78 26.39
N MET A 676 9.78 8.18 27.50
CA MET A 676 8.91 7.88 28.64
C MET A 676 8.44 9.16 29.34
N GLN A 677 9.34 10.12 29.56
CA GLN A 677 9.02 11.42 30.16
C GLN A 677 8.01 12.21 29.30
N ALA A 678 8.22 12.27 27.98
CA ALA A 678 7.30 12.95 27.06
C ALA A 678 5.89 12.30 27.07
N LEU A 679 5.80 10.97 27.22
CA LEU A 679 4.53 10.26 27.40
C LEU A 679 3.89 10.54 28.78
N ALA A 680 4.69 10.60 29.85
CA ALA A 680 4.20 10.96 31.18
C ALA A 680 3.56 12.36 31.16
N GLU A 681 4.26 13.35 30.59
CA GLU A 681 3.84 14.76 30.54
C GLU A 681 2.66 15.03 29.59
N ASN A 682 2.59 14.35 28.44
CA ASN A 682 1.61 14.70 27.39
C ASN A 682 0.50 13.66 27.18
N VAL A 683 0.66 12.42 27.65
CA VAL A 683 -0.27 11.31 27.35
C VAL A 683 -0.88 10.70 28.61
N PHE A 684 -0.09 10.53 29.67
CA PHE A 684 -0.56 9.95 30.94
C PHE A 684 -0.95 11.01 32.00
N ALA A 685 -0.48 12.26 31.84
CA ALA A 685 -0.92 13.41 32.62
C ALA A 685 -2.45 13.54 32.72
N ALA A 686 -2.92 13.92 33.89
CA ALA A 686 -4.35 13.86 34.24
C ALA A 686 -5.21 14.98 33.65
N ASP A 687 -4.55 15.96 33.02
CA ASP A 687 -5.07 17.08 32.25
C ASP A 687 -4.66 17.01 30.76
N ALA A 688 -4.22 15.85 30.28
CA ALA A 688 -3.93 15.60 28.86
C ALA A 688 -5.15 15.97 27.99
N LEU A 689 -4.90 16.72 26.90
CA LEU A 689 -5.93 17.29 26.01
C LEU A 689 -6.94 18.24 26.70
N SER A 690 -6.62 18.80 27.88
CA SER A 690 -7.45 19.80 28.57
C SER A 690 -7.83 21.01 27.71
N ALA A 691 -6.93 21.45 26.81
CA ALA A 691 -7.19 22.49 25.83
C ALA A 691 -8.39 22.19 24.89
N MET A 692 -8.73 20.91 24.70
CA MET A 692 -9.88 20.46 23.92
C MET A 692 -11.21 20.55 24.70
N HIS A 693 -11.18 20.59 26.04
CA HIS A 693 -12.39 20.54 26.87
C HIS A 693 -13.41 21.67 26.57
N PRO A 694 -13.02 22.94 26.32
CA PRO A 694 -13.95 24.01 25.94
C PRO A 694 -14.65 23.83 24.59
N LEU A 695 -14.20 22.85 23.78
CA LEU A 695 -14.73 22.56 22.44
C LEU A 695 -15.89 21.56 22.45
N PHE A 696 -15.97 20.64 23.42
CA PHE A 696 -16.93 19.54 23.38
C PHE A 696 -18.39 20.02 23.25
N ASN A 697 -18.79 21.07 23.97
CA ASN A 697 -20.15 21.64 23.88
C ASN A 697 -20.48 22.27 22.50
N TYR A 698 -19.51 22.37 21.60
CA TYR A 698 -19.63 22.87 20.23
C TYR A 698 -19.29 21.82 19.17
N MET A 699 -18.94 20.58 19.56
CA MET A 699 -18.58 19.49 18.65
C MET A 699 -19.82 18.73 18.15
N GLN A 700 -20.76 19.44 17.53
CA GLN A 700 -22.03 18.90 17.03
C GLN A 700 -21.95 18.49 15.54
N HIS A 701 -22.46 17.31 15.21
CA HIS A 701 -22.61 16.86 13.81
C HIS A 701 -23.72 17.66 13.08
N GLN A 702 -23.51 17.95 11.79
CA GLN A 702 -24.58 18.49 10.94
C GLN A 702 -25.54 17.35 10.57
N ARG A 703 -26.71 17.35 11.20
CA ARG A 703 -27.74 16.33 11.00
C ARG A 703 -28.15 16.23 9.53
N ARG A 704 -27.89 15.07 8.91
CA ARG A 704 -28.38 14.70 7.58
C ARG A 704 -29.52 13.69 7.71
N GLY A 705 -30.76 14.18 7.73
CA GLY A 705 -31.97 13.35 7.80
C GLY A 705 -32.03 12.43 9.04
N PHE A 706 -31.98 11.12 8.80
CA PHE A 706 -32.03 10.07 9.83
C PHE A 706 -30.69 9.32 10.02
N ASN A 707 -29.58 9.84 9.48
CA ASN A 707 -28.31 9.11 9.40
C ASN A 707 -27.74 8.63 10.76
N HIS A 708 -28.05 9.29 11.88
CA HIS A 708 -27.57 8.87 13.21
C HIS A 708 -28.27 7.61 13.76
N MET A 709 -29.41 7.19 13.16
CA MET A 709 -30.16 5.95 13.49
C MET A 709 -30.35 5.69 14.99
N GLY A 710 -30.73 6.71 15.76
CA GLY A 710 -31.01 6.57 17.19
C GLY A 710 -29.76 6.43 18.09
N ARG A 711 -28.56 6.61 17.55
CA ARG A 711 -27.35 6.84 18.34
C ARG A 711 -27.32 8.28 18.83
N ASN A 712 -26.74 8.51 20.00
CA ASN A 712 -26.46 9.86 20.47
C ASN A 712 -25.41 10.57 19.60
N GLU A 713 -25.30 11.89 19.75
CA GLU A 713 -24.37 12.76 19.01
C GLU A 713 -23.37 13.49 19.94
N ASP A 714 -23.26 13.08 21.21
CA ASP A 714 -22.37 13.67 22.22
C ASP A 714 -20.87 13.27 22.04
N PRO A 715 -19.91 14.19 22.29
CA PRO A 715 -18.49 13.87 22.28
C PRO A 715 -18.08 13.02 23.48
N ARG A 716 -17.52 11.84 23.21
CA ARG A 716 -17.12 10.85 24.22
C ARG A 716 -15.75 11.19 24.83
N ALA A 717 -15.63 12.32 25.53
CA ALA A 717 -14.35 12.86 26.02
C ALA A 717 -13.43 11.82 26.70
N HIS A 718 -13.96 11.04 27.65
CA HIS A 718 -13.20 9.98 28.33
C HIS A 718 -12.78 8.84 27.41
N ASP A 719 -13.64 8.40 26.47
CA ASP A 719 -13.25 7.41 25.46
C ASP A 719 -12.11 7.95 24.57
N MET A 720 -12.09 9.25 24.26
CA MET A 720 -11.04 9.84 23.42
C MET A 720 -9.67 9.74 24.09
N VAL A 721 -9.51 10.33 25.28
CA VAL A 721 -8.25 10.33 26.04
C VAL A 721 -7.80 8.89 26.33
N LEU A 722 -8.71 8.03 26.79
CA LEU A 722 -8.40 6.63 27.10
C LEU A 722 -8.04 5.81 25.85
N ASN A 723 -8.59 6.10 24.67
CA ASN A 723 -8.20 5.41 23.42
C ASN A 723 -6.81 5.81 22.93
N MET A 724 -6.40 7.07 23.12
CA MET A 724 -5.02 7.50 22.87
C MET A 724 -4.04 6.77 23.81
N GLN A 725 -4.32 6.78 25.11
CA GLN A 725 -3.51 6.09 26.11
C GLN A 725 -3.45 4.57 25.87
N LYS A 726 -4.59 3.95 25.49
CA LYS A 726 -4.65 2.54 25.08
C LYS A 726 -3.81 2.25 23.84
N SER A 727 -3.68 3.17 22.89
CA SER A 727 -2.78 3.00 21.74
C SER A 727 -1.32 2.86 22.20
N VAL A 728 -0.87 3.76 23.08
CA VAL A 728 0.48 3.73 23.68
C VAL A 728 0.68 2.47 24.51
N LEU A 729 -0.22 2.16 25.44
CA LEU A 729 -0.16 0.94 26.27
C LEU A 729 -0.27 -0.36 25.46
N THR A 730 -0.76 -0.34 24.22
CA THR A 730 -0.80 -1.53 23.35
C THR A 730 0.53 -1.76 22.63
N GLN A 731 1.38 -0.74 22.51
CA GLN A 731 2.77 -0.88 22.06
C GLN A 731 3.69 -1.25 23.24
N LEU A 732 3.72 -0.43 24.30
CA LEU A 732 4.66 -0.60 25.43
C LEU A 732 4.50 -1.97 26.11
N LEU A 733 3.25 -2.40 26.32
CA LEU A 733 2.94 -3.68 26.97
C LEU A 733 2.73 -4.83 25.97
N HIS A 734 3.17 -4.72 24.71
CA HIS A 734 3.03 -5.81 23.74
C HIS A 734 3.97 -6.98 24.09
N PRO A 735 3.55 -8.27 23.99
CA PRO A 735 4.40 -9.40 24.39
C PRO A 735 5.73 -9.48 23.60
N ARG A 736 5.73 -9.08 22.33
CA ARG A 736 6.97 -8.98 21.54
C ARG A 736 7.87 -7.80 21.95
N VAL A 737 7.31 -6.72 22.51
CA VAL A 737 8.08 -5.53 22.91
C VAL A 737 8.71 -5.76 24.27
N LEU A 738 7.96 -6.24 25.28
CA LEU A 738 8.51 -6.60 26.58
C LEU A 738 9.61 -7.68 26.47
N LYS A 739 9.40 -8.69 25.62
CA LYS A 739 10.47 -9.66 25.30
C LYS A 739 11.67 -8.98 24.64
N ARG A 740 11.47 -8.09 23.66
CA ARG A 740 12.56 -7.40 22.95
C ARG A 740 13.36 -6.47 23.87
N VAL A 741 12.75 -5.79 24.84
CA VAL A 741 13.47 -5.04 25.89
C VAL A 741 14.40 -5.95 26.70
N SER A 742 13.97 -7.19 26.95
CA SER A 742 14.80 -8.21 27.61
C SER A 742 15.91 -8.74 26.69
N ASP A 743 15.57 -9.16 25.46
CA ASP A 743 16.52 -9.70 24.49
C ASP A 743 17.61 -8.67 24.12
N THR A 744 17.26 -7.38 24.00
CA THR A 744 18.20 -6.27 23.70
C THR A 744 19.19 -5.97 24.82
N SER A 745 18.88 -6.38 26.06
CA SER A 745 19.82 -6.24 27.18
C SER A 745 21.08 -7.10 27.00
N LEU A 746 21.02 -8.12 26.11
CA LEU A 746 22.17 -8.96 25.74
C LEU A 746 23.13 -8.31 24.72
N TYR A 747 22.73 -7.21 24.07
CA TYR A 747 23.53 -6.55 23.03
C TYR A 747 23.52 -5.01 23.08
N GLY A 748 23.26 -4.42 24.25
CA GLY A 748 23.59 -3.02 24.54
C GLY A 748 22.48 -2.17 25.15
N ASN A 749 21.24 -2.66 25.29
CA ASN A 749 20.19 -1.90 25.98
C ASN A 749 20.44 -1.87 27.49
N THR A 750 20.58 -0.68 28.06
CA THR A 750 20.71 -0.48 29.51
C THR A 750 19.38 -0.07 30.18
N TYR A 751 18.35 0.28 29.40
CA TYR A 751 17.01 0.56 29.94
C TYR A 751 16.24 -0.75 30.09
N THR A 752 16.37 -1.36 31.29
CA THR A 752 15.90 -2.72 31.56
C THR A 752 14.38 -2.83 31.55
N LEU A 753 13.85 -4.04 31.36
CA LEU A 753 12.42 -4.34 31.47
C LEU A 753 11.80 -3.88 32.81
N THR A 754 12.55 -4.00 33.90
CA THR A 754 12.09 -3.57 35.23
C THR A 754 11.94 -2.05 35.29
N ASN A 755 12.91 -1.29 34.76
CA ASN A 755 12.87 0.16 34.71
C ASN A 755 11.74 0.63 33.78
N VAL A 756 11.65 0.10 32.56
CA VAL A 756 10.57 0.41 31.59
C VAL A 756 9.18 0.23 32.20
N LEU A 757 8.99 -0.76 33.08
CA LEU A 757 7.70 -1.00 33.75
C LEU A 757 7.53 -0.22 35.06
N SER A 758 8.62 0.23 35.70
CA SER A 758 8.56 1.12 36.87
C SER A 758 8.21 2.54 36.44
N ASP A 759 9.01 3.13 35.56
CA ASP A 759 8.80 4.48 35.05
C ASP A 759 7.40 4.63 34.40
N LEU A 760 6.88 3.55 33.78
CA LEU A 760 5.51 3.50 33.24
C LEU A 760 4.42 3.37 34.32
N THR A 761 4.72 2.74 35.46
CA THR A 761 3.82 2.74 36.63
C THR A 761 3.79 4.13 37.26
N ASP A 762 4.96 4.70 37.51
CA ASP A 762 5.15 6.01 38.14
C ASP A 762 4.51 7.14 37.30
N ALA A 763 4.58 7.04 35.96
CA ALA A 763 3.91 7.95 35.03
C ALA A 763 2.36 7.82 35.00
N ILE A 764 1.80 6.76 35.57
CA ILE A 764 0.35 6.46 35.59
C ILE A 764 -0.25 6.65 37.00
N PHE A 765 0.57 6.46 38.04
CA PHE A 765 0.24 6.61 39.45
C PHE A 765 0.89 7.88 40.04
N ASP A 766 0.61 9.02 39.41
CA ASP A 766 0.92 10.33 39.98
C ASP A 766 -0.17 10.74 40.99
N ASP A 767 0.10 10.45 42.26
CA ASP A 767 -0.77 10.74 43.41
C ASP A 767 -1.06 12.25 43.60
N SER A 768 -0.29 13.14 42.95
CA SER A 768 -0.53 14.59 42.94
C SER A 768 -1.56 15.04 41.89
N LYS A 769 -1.94 14.15 40.95
CA LYS A 769 -2.79 14.46 39.78
C LYS A 769 -3.94 13.46 39.59
N GLU A 770 -4.74 13.19 40.62
CA GLU A 770 -5.96 12.38 40.46
C GLU A 770 -7.06 13.12 39.68
N SER A 771 -7.53 12.53 38.57
CA SER A 771 -8.68 13.00 37.79
C SER A 771 -9.50 11.82 37.26
N SER A 772 -10.73 12.08 36.81
CA SER A 772 -11.56 11.05 36.17
C SER A 772 -10.96 10.46 34.88
N GLN A 773 -9.90 11.06 34.33
CA GLN A 773 -9.13 10.51 33.22
C GLN A 773 -8.03 9.57 33.72
N SER A 774 -7.17 10.00 34.67
CA SER A 774 -6.12 9.14 35.24
C SER A 774 -6.68 7.92 35.97
N GLN A 775 -7.85 8.04 36.63
CA GLN A 775 -8.55 6.89 37.22
C GLN A 775 -8.95 5.82 36.18
N ASN A 776 -9.39 6.23 34.98
CA ASN A 776 -9.69 5.30 33.90
C ASN A 776 -8.43 4.64 33.32
N LEU A 777 -7.33 5.39 33.23
CA LEU A 777 -6.01 4.91 32.79
C LEU A 777 -5.44 3.86 33.74
N GLN A 778 -5.39 4.15 35.05
CA GLN A 778 -4.89 3.25 36.10
C GLN A 778 -5.63 1.91 36.09
N VAL A 779 -6.96 1.94 35.98
CA VAL A 779 -7.80 0.72 35.89
C VAL A 779 -7.56 -0.08 34.60
N GLU A 780 -7.26 0.57 33.47
CA GLU A 780 -6.86 -0.11 32.23
C GLU A 780 -5.45 -0.72 32.35
N TYR A 781 -4.50 0.01 32.94
CA TYR A 781 -3.12 -0.44 33.14
C TYR A 781 -3.04 -1.65 34.07
N VAL A 782 -3.71 -1.61 35.24
CA VAL A 782 -3.80 -2.74 36.18
C VAL A 782 -4.46 -3.96 35.52
N LYS A 783 -5.51 -3.79 34.71
CA LYS A 783 -6.11 -4.89 33.92
C LYS A 783 -5.11 -5.53 32.95
N ARG A 784 -4.19 -4.75 32.38
CA ARG A 784 -3.12 -5.26 31.50
C ARG A 784 -2.03 -5.97 32.29
N LEU A 785 -1.54 -5.41 33.40
CA LEU A 785 -0.57 -6.08 34.28
C LEU A 785 -1.09 -7.43 34.80
N ILE A 786 -2.36 -7.51 35.22
CA ILE A 786 -3.03 -8.77 35.61
C ILE A 786 -3.10 -9.78 34.46
N ALA A 787 -3.26 -9.31 33.22
CA ALA A 787 -3.26 -10.18 32.03
C ALA A 787 -1.84 -10.62 31.60
N ILE A 788 -0.82 -9.82 31.87
CA ILE A 788 0.59 -10.13 31.60
C ILE A 788 1.11 -11.18 32.60
N SER A 789 0.94 -10.92 33.91
CA SER A 789 1.44 -11.79 35.00
C SER A 789 0.90 -13.22 34.93
N GLY A 790 -0.30 -13.41 34.36
CA GLY A 790 -0.91 -14.72 34.18
C GLY A 790 -1.64 -15.27 35.40
N LEU A 791 -1.74 -14.49 36.48
CA LEU A 791 -2.41 -14.88 37.73
C LEU A 791 -3.90 -15.18 37.51
N ALA A 792 -4.59 -14.34 36.73
CA ALA A 792 -6.03 -14.50 36.48
C ALA A 792 -6.37 -15.61 35.46
N ARG A 793 -5.42 -15.96 34.59
CA ARG A 793 -5.51 -16.99 33.53
C ARG A 793 -4.15 -17.13 32.86
N SER A 794 -3.88 -18.29 32.26
CA SER A 794 -2.65 -18.54 31.49
C SER A 794 -2.34 -17.41 30.49
N SER A 795 -1.07 -17.00 30.50
CA SER A 795 -0.53 -15.83 29.79
C SER A 795 0.56 -16.27 28.81
N SER A 796 0.49 -15.75 27.57
CA SER A 796 1.45 -16.01 26.49
C SER A 796 2.69 -15.12 26.52
N TYR A 797 2.86 -14.30 27.56
CA TYR A 797 4.07 -13.51 27.78
C TYR A 797 5.20 -14.41 28.31
N ASP A 798 6.45 -13.98 28.15
CA ASP A 798 7.59 -14.65 28.74
C ASP A 798 7.63 -14.49 30.27
N ASN A 799 8.56 -15.20 30.92
CA ASN A 799 8.64 -15.23 32.39
C ASN A 799 9.21 -13.94 33.00
N LEU A 800 9.99 -13.16 32.25
CA LEU A 800 10.54 -11.88 32.74
C LEU A 800 9.42 -10.83 32.74
N ALA A 801 8.65 -10.74 31.64
CA ALA A 801 7.46 -9.90 31.56
C ALA A 801 6.42 -10.25 32.64
N LYS A 802 6.21 -11.54 32.92
CA LYS A 802 5.33 -12.00 34.02
C LYS A 802 5.82 -11.55 35.40
N ALA A 803 7.11 -11.75 35.70
CA ALA A 803 7.70 -11.40 36.99
C ALA A 803 7.72 -9.88 37.21
N ALA A 804 8.11 -9.10 36.21
CA ALA A 804 8.12 -7.64 36.30
C ALA A 804 6.69 -7.07 36.45
N ALA A 805 5.70 -7.62 35.73
CA ALA A 805 4.30 -7.22 35.90
C ALA A 805 3.72 -7.59 37.29
N LEU A 806 4.16 -8.71 37.89
CA LEU A 806 3.84 -9.04 39.28
C LEU A 806 4.49 -8.03 40.26
N GLY A 807 5.74 -7.64 40.02
CA GLY A 807 6.42 -6.59 40.80
C GLY A 807 5.61 -5.29 40.82
N GLN A 808 5.22 -4.79 39.65
CA GLN A 808 4.43 -3.56 39.56
C GLN A 808 3.02 -3.70 40.16
N LEU A 809 2.38 -4.87 40.07
CA LEU A 809 1.11 -5.12 40.78
C LEU A 809 1.26 -5.01 42.30
N ASN A 810 2.39 -5.43 42.87
CA ASN A 810 2.64 -5.30 44.29
C ASN A 810 2.95 -3.85 44.67
N ASN A 811 3.79 -3.14 43.90
CA ASN A 811 4.08 -1.72 44.10
C ASN A 811 2.78 -0.87 44.15
N ILE A 812 1.92 -1.04 43.14
CA ILE A 812 0.61 -0.36 43.07
C ILE A 812 -0.27 -0.75 44.25
N LEU A 813 -0.26 -2.02 44.69
CA LEU A 813 -1.07 -2.46 45.83
C LEU A 813 -0.64 -1.79 47.13
N ASP A 814 0.66 -1.67 47.38
CA ASP A 814 1.20 -1.01 48.58
C ASP A 814 0.89 0.49 48.58
N GLU A 815 1.04 1.15 47.42
CA GLU A 815 0.70 2.56 47.21
C GLU A 815 -0.80 2.83 47.46
N VAL A 816 -1.71 2.12 46.76
CA VAL A 816 -3.14 2.42 46.85
C VAL A 816 -3.78 2.00 48.18
N SER A 817 -3.11 1.14 48.96
CA SER A 817 -3.64 0.62 50.24
C SER A 817 -3.21 1.46 51.47
N GLY A 818 -2.47 2.56 51.27
CA GLY A 818 -2.14 3.51 52.34
C GLY A 818 -3.39 4.12 53.01
N MET A 819 -3.29 4.46 54.29
CA MET A 819 -4.46 4.83 55.12
C MET A 819 -5.26 6.07 54.65
N GLY A 820 -4.71 6.86 53.71
CA GLY A 820 -5.47 7.81 52.89
C GLY A 820 -6.22 8.89 53.66
N PHE A 821 -5.84 9.25 54.89
CA PHE A 821 -6.63 10.15 55.74
C PHE A 821 -7.01 11.48 55.06
N THR A 822 -6.10 12.05 54.26
CA THR A 822 -6.27 13.29 53.48
C THR A 822 -7.04 13.14 52.16
N LYS A 823 -7.22 11.92 51.63
CA LYS A 823 -7.77 11.68 50.29
C LYS A 823 -9.30 11.81 50.22
N GLY A 824 -9.80 12.22 49.05
CA GLY A 824 -11.25 12.42 48.80
C GLY A 824 -12.07 11.13 48.76
N ALA A 825 -13.40 11.25 48.80
CA ALA A 825 -14.30 10.08 48.79
C ALA A 825 -14.23 9.27 47.48
N THR A 826 -14.21 9.96 46.32
CA THR A 826 -14.08 9.33 44.99
C THR A 826 -12.76 8.56 44.87
N THR A 827 -11.65 9.21 45.24
CA THR A 827 -10.32 8.61 45.37
C THR A 827 -10.34 7.35 46.24
N LYS A 828 -10.89 7.42 47.46
CA LYS A 828 -10.94 6.27 48.38
C LYS A 828 -11.70 5.08 47.78
N ALA A 829 -12.81 5.34 47.07
CA ALA A 829 -13.56 4.28 46.38
C ALA A 829 -12.77 3.68 45.19
N HIS A 830 -12.05 4.50 44.44
CA HIS A 830 -11.20 4.09 43.32
C HIS A 830 -9.98 3.27 43.77
N HIS A 831 -9.25 3.73 44.79
CA HIS A 831 -8.11 3.03 45.39
C HIS A 831 -8.55 1.67 45.98
N ALA A 832 -9.70 1.62 46.66
CA ALA A 832 -10.28 0.36 47.14
C ALA A 832 -10.63 -0.60 45.98
N TYR A 833 -11.12 -0.09 44.85
CA TYR A 833 -11.43 -0.90 43.66
C TYR A 833 -10.15 -1.48 43.01
N ILE A 834 -9.08 -0.69 42.89
CA ILE A 834 -7.78 -1.17 42.40
C ILE A 834 -7.19 -2.21 43.37
N SER A 835 -7.14 -1.90 44.67
CA SER A 835 -6.66 -2.82 45.72
C SER A 835 -7.42 -4.15 45.67
N GLN A 836 -8.75 -4.13 45.50
CA GLN A 836 -9.57 -5.32 45.36
C GLN A 836 -9.29 -6.09 44.05
N MET A 837 -9.08 -5.40 42.92
CA MET A 837 -8.73 -6.02 41.64
C MET A 837 -7.40 -6.80 41.73
N ILE A 838 -6.38 -6.23 42.36
CA ILE A 838 -5.06 -6.86 42.51
C ILE A 838 -5.13 -7.99 43.56
N THR A 839 -5.65 -7.70 44.75
CA THR A 839 -5.80 -8.67 45.86
C THR A 839 -6.56 -9.94 45.46
N LYS A 840 -7.52 -9.82 44.53
CA LYS A 840 -8.30 -10.97 44.02
C LYS A 840 -7.46 -11.96 43.20
N VAL A 841 -6.33 -11.55 42.63
CA VAL A 841 -5.48 -12.40 41.79
C VAL A 841 -4.14 -12.76 42.43
N THR A 842 -3.69 -12.02 43.45
CA THR A 842 -2.45 -12.31 44.20
C THR A 842 -2.65 -13.24 45.40
N LYS A 843 -3.89 -13.49 45.84
CA LYS A 843 -4.23 -14.42 46.94
C LYS A 843 -4.58 -15.83 46.44
N VAL A 844 -3.65 -16.48 45.75
CA VAL A 844 -3.74 -17.87 45.26
C VAL A 844 -2.53 -18.67 45.74
#